data_AF-A0A847DCU3-F1
#
_entry.id   AF-A0A847DCU3-F1
#
_cell.length_a   1.000
_cell.length_b   1.000
_cell.length_c   1.000
_cell.angle_alpha   90.00
_cell.angle_beta   90.00
_cell.angle_gamma   90.00
#
_symmetry.space_group_name_H-M   'P 1'
#
loop_
_entity.id
_entity.type
_entity.pdbx_description
1 polymer ?
#
loop_
_entity_poly.entity_id
_entity_poly.type
_entity_poly.pdbx_seq_one_letter_code
_entity_poly.pdbx_strand_id
1 'polypeptide(L)'
;MKPELDYILKELPGVDEKIIKEHLDRLGDDYYKKFITADVISHIRLISSLKKSNPVQTSIVKTRDDNIECTVTAFDYPSEFSLIAGLLSGTGFNIVSGDVYTYERKEMEIKKRRSHKERFFILPDQHDRRMIVDFFSGYLTRSVSFEAWSQEFNDRLMSIISMLENGAEEAIMNAKNRVNEMVVRHLARMDRGAEPVLYPVELAVDNESGPFTRLKVVSQDTPAFMYALSNALALNSIQIEHVRIRTFHGRVEDSLDLTDAGGGKIEDRDAIERIKFSVLLTKQFTYFLAKAPDPYAALSRFEFIIKDIVKQPFREEWFRHLTDGRNLKDLARLLGASDFLWEDFIRLQYESLLTVFDNVEKKTMISKSTENLSERLDKAIDEAVDFESKKRVLNWFKDQEIFRIDLDHILNPDLDFRFLSRKLTALAELVINRTADIVYEDLVRQYGIPKTDSGLEARYAIMGLGKLGGEAIGYASDLEILFIYSDRGRTDGEKNITNTEFFELMVRGIFHFIEAKREGIFQIDLRLRPHGKSGPLAVSMESYCQYYGTGGQAHSFEMLSLVRMRCIGGDREFGGRIERIRDEVVYFSNRIDFEEIRELRERQIKEKAAMGKLNAKFSPGGLVDLEYGVQTLQVMYGKSSKDIRTYSIHNALNALKDNGFMNYEVHDRLTEAYRFMRELINGLRMLRGSALDLFLPETETPEFEHLARRMGYRYGGAITPAQQLYIDLETHMAAVRVFAEKYFGLDSLPRHDTGTIADVILSDTMSPEIRGRILSESGIKEPARAYVNLQGLAGEGGSRREIFGRLAILAWDIIKRTPDPDMALNNWERYIRSLASPEFHYNVLLSQPMHLEMLLAIFSNSQFLSDTLIRYPGFFDWLMNPELLNSIRKREDLEHELRKAADSCREERDWLNKLRRFRRREILRIGTRDIYMGVSSRIIMHELSILAEACTQVVLEQSVKCRIEDYEPHEASPLDYFCVMAFGKLGGNELNYSSDIDLIGVFKPDGEAGNGRREIAGKILEDIRASLSSHTEEGYAYRVDLRLRPFGSSGEIVQSIPSIIEYYRSSASFWEKQAALKMRPVAGNITLGYEFLSSLKPFIMKPWKRGMVVNEIERLRKKAVKNSSQGLNAGIDVKSGSGGIRDVEFMVQGLQLIYGCEKRLETESNTLLAIKSLTEAAIFDDKAANIIKDDYIFLRRIEHYLQILEDRQTHTIPAEKSEINTLAKKMLGIEADGEKLLQRLDECIKRVRAAYEKYLLREAKG
;
A
#
# COMPACT_ATOMS: atom_id res chain seq x y z
N MET A 1 -14.24 7.32 -46.43
CA MET A 1 -15.34 7.91 -47.24
C MET A 1 -16.54 7.98 -46.32
N LYS A 2 -17.24 9.13 -46.26
CA LYS A 2 -18.46 9.28 -45.43
C LYS A 2 -19.49 8.22 -45.86
N PRO A 3 -19.95 7.34 -44.97
CA PRO A 3 -20.89 6.29 -45.32
C PRO A 3 -22.26 6.88 -45.70
N GLU A 4 -22.96 6.22 -46.63
CA GLU A 4 -24.30 6.63 -47.04
C GLU A 4 -25.32 6.36 -45.93
N LEU A 5 -26.23 7.32 -45.73
CA LEU A 5 -27.27 7.26 -44.70
C LEU A 5 -28.13 5.98 -44.80
N ASP A 6 -28.52 5.61 -46.03
CA ASP A 6 -29.36 4.44 -46.30
C ASP A 6 -28.69 3.12 -45.88
N TYR A 7 -27.36 3.04 -45.99
CA TYR A 7 -26.58 1.88 -45.54
C TYR A 7 -26.59 1.78 -44.00
N ILE A 8 -26.39 2.90 -43.29
CA ILE A 8 -26.39 2.90 -41.82
C ILE A 8 -27.79 2.59 -41.25
N LEU A 9 -28.84 3.14 -41.84
CA LEU A 9 -30.23 2.87 -41.44
C LEU A 9 -30.58 1.37 -41.53
N LYS A 10 -30.00 0.67 -42.51
CA LYS A 10 -30.19 -0.77 -42.68
C LYS A 10 -29.47 -1.60 -41.60
N GLU A 11 -28.28 -1.19 -41.19
CA GLU A 11 -27.44 -1.89 -40.19
C GLU A 11 -27.82 -1.55 -38.73
N LEU A 12 -28.55 -0.46 -38.49
CA LEU A 12 -29.04 -0.03 -37.16
C LEU A 12 -30.58 0.10 -37.12
N PRO A 13 -31.34 -0.99 -37.29
CA PRO A 13 -32.79 -0.94 -37.23
C PRO A 13 -33.25 -0.52 -35.81
N GLY A 14 -33.93 0.62 -35.71
CA GLY A 14 -34.50 1.14 -34.45
C GLY A 14 -33.76 2.32 -33.82
N VAL A 15 -32.64 2.79 -34.40
CA VAL A 15 -32.03 4.08 -34.03
C VAL A 15 -32.77 5.21 -34.77
N ASP A 16 -33.05 6.32 -34.08
CA ASP A 16 -33.70 7.50 -34.67
C ASP A 16 -32.85 8.06 -35.83
N GLU A 17 -33.45 8.17 -37.01
CA GLU A 17 -32.85 8.73 -38.23
C GLU A 17 -32.25 10.12 -37.98
N LYS A 18 -32.85 10.92 -37.08
CA LYS A 18 -32.35 12.23 -36.71
C LYS A 18 -30.96 12.16 -36.08
N ILE A 19 -30.71 11.19 -35.21
CA ILE A 19 -29.41 11.00 -34.54
C ILE A 19 -28.34 10.59 -35.56
N ILE A 20 -28.70 9.73 -36.51
CA ILE A 20 -27.80 9.27 -37.57
C ILE A 20 -27.40 10.44 -38.48
N LYS A 21 -28.38 11.22 -38.96
CA LYS A 21 -28.12 12.44 -39.74
C LYS A 21 -27.26 13.43 -38.98
N GLU A 22 -27.57 13.64 -37.71
CA GLU A 22 -26.83 14.57 -36.86
C GLU A 22 -25.37 14.14 -36.64
N HIS A 23 -25.11 12.84 -36.44
CA HIS A 23 -23.74 12.31 -36.40
C HIS A 23 -23.02 12.50 -37.73
N LEU A 24 -23.71 12.21 -38.84
CA LEU A 24 -23.15 12.31 -40.18
C LEU A 24 -22.75 13.75 -40.53
N ASP A 25 -23.56 14.73 -40.15
CA ASP A 25 -23.41 16.12 -40.59
C ASP A 25 -22.55 16.98 -39.65
N ARG A 26 -22.40 16.60 -38.38
CA ARG A 26 -21.68 17.40 -37.37
C ARG A 26 -20.24 16.96 -37.12
N LEU A 27 -19.75 15.95 -37.84
CA LEU A 27 -18.35 15.51 -37.79
C LEU A 27 -17.68 15.78 -39.14
N GLY A 28 -16.49 16.37 -39.11
CA GLY A 28 -15.73 16.72 -40.32
C GLY A 28 -15.14 15.51 -41.06
N ASP A 29 -14.64 15.75 -42.28
CA ASP A 29 -14.10 14.71 -43.17
C ASP A 29 -12.97 13.86 -42.56
N ASP A 30 -12.19 14.44 -41.63
CA ASP A 30 -11.07 13.75 -40.99
C ASP A 30 -11.53 12.57 -40.12
N TYR A 31 -12.72 12.64 -39.52
CA TYR A 31 -13.36 11.52 -38.80
C TYR A 31 -13.61 10.33 -39.74
N TYR A 32 -14.17 10.59 -40.94
CA TYR A 32 -14.48 9.55 -41.94
C TYR A 32 -13.27 9.05 -42.74
N LYS A 33 -12.12 9.69 -42.59
CA LYS A 33 -10.83 9.17 -43.06
C LYS A 33 -10.21 8.22 -42.02
N LYS A 34 -10.48 8.46 -40.73
CA LYS A 34 -9.91 7.69 -39.63
C LYS A 34 -10.68 6.39 -39.36
N PHE A 35 -12.00 6.46 -39.28
CA PHE A 35 -12.84 5.34 -38.87
C PHE A 35 -13.47 4.63 -40.06
N ILE A 36 -13.47 3.30 -40.04
CA ILE A 36 -14.18 2.51 -41.06
C ILE A 36 -15.69 2.52 -40.76
N THR A 37 -16.50 2.17 -41.75
CA THR A 37 -17.98 2.20 -41.61
C THR A 37 -18.48 1.38 -40.42
N ALA A 38 -17.83 0.26 -40.08
CA ALA A 38 -18.19 -0.56 -38.92
C ALA A 38 -17.98 0.20 -37.59
N ASP A 39 -16.90 0.97 -37.46
CA ASP A 39 -16.62 1.79 -36.27
C ASP A 39 -17.65 2.91 -36.16
N VAL A 40 -17.98 3.58 -37.27
CA VAL A 40 -19.00 4.64 -37.33
C VAL A 40 -20.36 4.10 -36.87
N ILE A 41 -20.74 2.90 -37.32
CA ILE A 41 -21.97 2.21 -36.87
C ILE A 41 -21.93 1.94 -35.36
N SER A 42 -20.78 1.49 -34.84
CA SER A 42 -20.59 1.26 -33.40
C SER A 42 -20.73 2.57 -32.60
N HIS A 43 -20.10 3.66 -33.05
CA HIS A 43 -20.18 4.97 -32.41
C HIS A 43 -21.61 5.52 -32.38
N ILE A 44 -22.34 5.41 -33.51
CA ILE A 44 -23.76 5.80 -33.59
C ILE A 44 -24.61 4.98 -32.60
N ARG A 45 -24.34 3.67 -32.48
CA ARG A 45 -25.05 2.81 -31.51
C ARG A 45 -24.82 3.28 -30.07
N LEU A 46 -23.58 3.56 -29.69
CA LEU A 46 -23.26 4.08 -28.35
C LEU A 46 -23.97 5.42 -28.10
N ILE A 47 -23.85 6.36 -29.03
CA ILE A 47 -24.48 7.68 -28.97
C ILE A 47 -26.01 7.60 -28.84
N SER A 48 -26.65 6.70 -29.60
CA SER A 48 -28.11 6.53 -29.58
C SER A 48 -28.66 6.09 -28.22
N SER A 49 -27.80 5.55 -27.35
CA SER A 49 -28.17 5.08 -26.02
C SER A 49 -27.97 6.12 -24.92
N LEU A 50 -27.39 7.28 -25.23
CA LEU A 50 -27.15 8.36 -24.28
C LEU A 50 -28.46 8.98 -23.79
N LYS A 51 -28.57 9.14 -22.47
CA LYS A 51 -29.73 9.72 -21.76
C LYS A 51 -29.24 10.54 -20.57
N LYS A 52 -30.08 11.40 -19.98
CA LYS A 52 -29.70 12.11 -18.73
C LYS A 52 -29.28 11.17 -17.59
N SER A 53 -29.95 10.01 -17.46
CA SER A 53 -29.60 8.98 -16.48
C SER A 53 -28.38 8.12 -16.87
N ASN A 54 -27.88 8.29 -18.10
CA ASN A 54 -26.78 7.54 -18.68
C ASN A 54 -26.01 8.42 -19.68
N PRO A 55 -25.29 9.46 -19.18
CA PRO A 55 -24.75 10.53 -20.00
C PRO A 55 -23.44 10.17 -20.73
N VAL A 56 -22.90 8.97 -20.48
CA VAL A 56 -21.66 8.46 -21.10
C VAL A 56 -21.79 6.97 -21.40
N GLN A 57 -21.12 6.52 -22.45
CA GLN A 57 -20.99 5.13 -22.87
C GLN A 57 -19.57 4.84 -23.33
N THR A 58 -19.16 3.58 -23.21
CA THR A 58 -17.81 3.14 -23.59
C THR A 58 -17.83 1.85 -24.40
N SER A 59 -16.82 1.68 -25.24
CA SER A 59 -16.49 0.41 -25.89
C SER A 59 -15.01 0.14 -25.67
N ILE A 60 -14.68 -0.92 -24.94
CA ILE A 60 -13.31 -1.27 -24.54
C ILE A 60 -13.00 -2.67 -25.05
N VAL A 61 -12.00 -2.78 -25.92
CA VAL A 61 -11.62 -4.04 -26.57
C VAL A 61 -10.12 -4.28 -26.39
N LYS A 62 -9.76 -5.51 -25.99
CA LYS A 62 -8.36 -5.96 -25.95
C LYS A 62 -7.99 -6.63 -27.27
N THR A 63 -6.97 -6.09 -27.94
CA THR A 63 -6.45 -6.61 -29.22
C THR A 63 -5.43 -7.75 -29.00
N ARG A 64 -4.97 -8.39 -30.09
CA ARG A 64 -4.09 -9.58 -30.02
C ARG A 64 -2.70 -9.32 -29.44
N ASP A 65 -2.23 -8.07 -29.44
CA ASP A 65 -0.88 -7.67 -29.00
C ASP A 65 -0.86 -7.07 -27.58
N ASP A 66 -1.82 -7.43 -26.72
CA ASP A 66 -2.06 -6.84 -25.39
C ASP A 66 -2.37 -5.32 -25.39
N ASN A 67 -2.49 -4.71 -26.56
CA ASN A 67 -2.95 -3.32 -26.75
C ASN A 67 -4.48 -3.24 -26.57
N ILE A 68 -4.95 -2.15 -25.98
CA ILE A 68 -6.35 -1.90 -25.63
C ILE A 68 -6.85 -0.69 -26.41
N GLU A 69 -8.02 -0.82 -27.00
CA GLU A 69 -8.76 0.25 -27.65
C GLU A 69 -9.95 0.64 -26.78
N CYS A 70 -10.09 1.93 -26.51
CA CYS A 70 -11.12 2.49 -25.64
C CYS A 70 -11.79 3.66 -26.37
N THR A 71 -13.06 3.50 -26.73
CA THR A 71 -13.91 4.59 -27.23
C THR A 71 -14.82 5.08 -26.12
N VAL A 72 -14.88 6.39 -25.91
CA VAL A 72 -15.81 7.07 -25.00
C VAL A 72 -16.74 7.96 -25.81
N THR A 73 -18.05 7.85 -25.58
CA THR A 73 -19.06 8.74 -26.17
C THR A 73 -19.89 9.36 -25.06
N ALA A 74 -20.08 10.67 -25.06
CA ALA A 74 -20.85 11.40 -24.06
C ALA A 74 -21.52 12.64 -24.66
N PHE A 75 -22.38 13.30 -23.89
CA PHE A 75 -22.71 14.71 -24.16
C PHE A 75 -21.50 15.60 -23.87
N ASP A 76 -21.37 16.72 -24.58
CA ASP A 76 -20.33 17.73 -24.33
C ASP A 76 -20.63 18.55 -23.06
N TYR A 77 -19.64 18.61 -22.17
CA TYR A 77 -19.55 19.35 -20.93
C TYR A 77 -18.21 20.11 -20.84
N PRO A 78 -18.20 21.29 -20.20
CA PRO A 78 -16.96 22.00 -19.91
C PRO A 78 -15.95 21.14 -19.12
N SER A 79 -14.70 21.10 -19.57
CA SER A 79 -13.59 20.34 -18.94
C SER A 79 -13.73 18.81 -18.96
N GLU A 80 -14.67 18.24 -19.70
CA GLU A 80 -14.85 16.77 -19.72
C GLU A 80 -13.64 16.00 -20.24
N PHE A 81 -13.00 16.51 -21.29
CA PHE A 81 -11.88 15.83 -21.93
C PHE A 81 -10.69 15.70 -20.97
N SER A 82 -10.45 16.73 -20.15
CA SER A 82 -9.43 16.63 -19.10
C SER A 82 -9.80 15.57 -18.08
N LEU A 83 -11.06 15.50 -17.65
CA LEU A 83 -11.49 14.46 -16.70
C LEU A 83 -11.35 13.03 -17.26
N ILE A 84 -11.64 12.83 -18.54
CA ILE A 84 -11.45 11.55 -19.23
C ILE A 84 -9.96 11.18 -19.29
N ALA A 85 -9.11 12.11 -19.74
CA ALA A 85 -7.66 11.90 -19.80
C ALA A 85 -7.06 11.61 -18.41
N GLY A 86 -7.54 12.31 -17.38
CA GLY A 86 -7.15 12.10 -15.99
C GLY A 86 -7.59 10.74 -15.44
N LEU A 87 -8.79 10.27 -15.76
CA LEU A 87 -9.26 8.93 -15.38
C LEU A 87 -8.45 7.81 -16.03
N LEU A 88 -8.15 7.93 -17.32
CA LEU A 88 -7.30 6.97 -18.03
C LEU A 88 -5.92 6.89 -17.36
N SER A 89 -5.27 8.04 -17.15
CA SER A 89 -3.96 8.06 -16.49
C SER A 89 -4.02 7.57 -15.04
N GLY A 90 -5.01 8.02 -14.25
CA GLY A 90 -5.16 7.67 -12.84
C GLY A 90 -5.47 6.20 -12.57
N THR A 91 -6.05 5.50 -13.56
CA THR A 91 -6.28 4.05 -13.52
C THR A 91 -5.13 3.22 -14.10
N GLY A 92 -4.04 3.87 -14.54
CA GLY A 92 -2.83 3.21 -15.01
C GLY A 92 -2.84 2.81 -16.49
N PHE A 93 -3.68 3.46 -17.31
CA PHE A 93 -3.70 3.31 -18.77
C PHE A 93 -2.75 4.32 -19.44
N ASN A 94 -1.79 3.80 -20.22
CA ASN A 94 -0.86 4.62 -20.99
C ASN A 94 -1.38 4.84 -22.41
N ILE A 95 -1.73 6.08 -22.75
CA ILE A 95 -2.23 6.46 -24.08
C ILE A 95 -1.06 6.48 -25.07
N VAL A 96 -1.12 5.62 -26.09
CA VAL A 96 -0.14 5.58 -27.19
C VAL A 96 -0.64 6.40 -28.38
N SER A 97 -1.92 6.35 -28.68
CA SER A 97 -2.54 7.20 -29.69
C SER A 97 -3.99 7.50 -29.35
N GLY A 98 -4.55 8.52 -29.97
CA GLY A 98 -5.95 8.88 -29.80
C GLY A 98 -6.42 9.86 -30.86
N ASP A 99 -7.72 9.82 -31.14
CA ASP A 99 -8.40 10.75 -32.04
C ASP A 99 -9.73 11.13 -31.37
N VAL A 100 -9.87 12.41 -31.03
CA VAL A 100 -10.92 12.97 -30.16
C VAL A 100 -11.72 13.97 -30.97
N TYR A 101 -13.04 13.82 -31.02
CA TYR A 101 -13.91 14.63 -31.86
C TYR A 101 -15.10 15.17 -31.09
N THR A 102 -15.32 16.48 -31.18
CA THR A 102 -16.51 17.15 -30.67
C THR A 102 -17.43 17.54 -31.83
N TYR A 103 -18.73 17.27 -31.73
CA TYR A 103 -19.70 17.64 -32.76
C TYR A 103 -19.66 19.14 -33.07
N GLU A 104 -19.59 19.53 -34.35
CA GLU A 104 -19.60 20.93 -34.77
C GLU A 104 -20.88 21.69 -34.33
N ARG A 105 -20.78 23.00 -34.15
CA ARG A 105 -21.90 23.86 -33.70
C ARG A 105 -22.86 24.18 -34.85
N LYS A 106 -24.16 24.33 -34.55
CA LYS A 106 -25.15 24.80 -35.54
C LYS A 106 -24.99 26.31 -35.79
N GLU A 107 -25.13 26.80 -37.02
CA GLU A 107 -25.02 28.23 -37.36
C GLU A 107 -25.93 29.16 -36.53
N MET A 108 -27.10 28.68 -36.09
CA MET A 108 -28.02 29.44 -35.23
C MET A 108 -27.52 29.61 -33.78
N GLU A 109 -26.72 28.68 -33.27
CA GLU A 109 -26.15 28.76 -31.90
C GLU A 109 -25.04 29.81 -31.82
N ILE A 110 -24.26 29.96 -32.90
CA ILE A 110 -23.20 30.96 -33.04
C ILE A 110 -23.78 32.39 -32.97
N LYS A 111 -24.98 32.61 -33.52
CA LYS A 111 -25.66 33.92 -33.52
C LYS A 111 -26.31 34.28 -32.17
N LYS A 112 -26.84 33.32 -31.41
CA LYS A 112 -27.49 33.58 -30.10
C LYS A 112 -26.51 33.95 -28.98
N ARG A 113 -25.28 33.41 -28.98
CA ARG A 113 -24.30 33.69 -27.90
C ARG A 113 -23.60 35.04 -28.00
N ARG A 114 -23.58 35.69 -29.17
CA ARG A 114 -23.06 37.05 -29.32
C ARG A 114 -23.89 38.11 -28.57
N SER A 115 -25.10 37.78 -28.09
CA SER A 115 -26.02 38.75 -27.46
C SER A 115 -26.25 38.60 -25.95
N HIS A 116 -25.64 37.64 -25.25
CA HIS A 116 -25.85 37.46 -23.80
C HIS A 116 -24.53 37.45 -23.01
N LYS A 117 -24.26 38.56 -22.32
CA LYS A 117 -23.36 38.64 -21.16
C LYS A 117 -24.20 38.45 -19.90
N GLU A 118 -24.50 37.23 -19.49
CA GLU A 118 -24.85 36.95 -18.08
C GLU A 118 -24.81 35.46 -17.74
N ARG A 119 -24.40 35.18 -16.50
CA ARG A 119 -23.88 33.90 -15.98
C ARG A 119 -24.98 33.03 -15.36
N PHE A 120 -25.62 32.18 -16.16
CA PHE A 120 -26.28 30.95 -15.67
C PHE A 120 -26.13 29.83 -16.70
N PHE A 121 -25.46 28.74 -16.34
CA PHE A 121 -25.32 27.55 -17.19
C PHE A 121 -26.62 26.74 -17.15
N ILE A 122 -27.56 27.03 -18.05
CA ILE A 122 -28.68 26.13 -18.33
C ILE A 122 -28.23 25.16 -19.42
N LEU A 123 -28.15 23.86 -19.12
CA LEU A 123 -27.82 22.83 -20.11
C LEU A 123 -28.92 22.80 -21.19
N PRO A 124 -28.57 22.74 -22.51
CA PRO A 124 -29.55 22.63 -23.58
C PRO A 124 -30.42 21.37 -23.45
N ASP A 125 -31.60 21.36 -24.08
CA ASP A 125 -32.41 20.15 -24.20
C ASP A 125 -31.61 19.01 -24.86
N GLN A 126 -31.88 17.76 -24.49
CA GLN A 126 -31.09 16.58 -24.87
C GLN A 126 -30.88 16.47 -26.39
N HIS A 127 -31.84 16.96 -27.18
CA HIS A 127 -31.82 16.92 -28.64
C HIS A 127 -31.00 18.03 -29.32
N ASP A 128 -30.48 19.01 -28.58
CA ASP A 128 -29.67 20.11 -29.11
C ASP A 128 -28.25 20.14 -28.51
N ARG A 129 -27.87 19.15 -27.70
CA ARG A 129 -26.53 19.08 -27.12
C ARG A 129 -25.50 18.61 -28.14
N ARG A 130 -24.29 19.15 -28.04
CA ARG A 130 -23.11 18.59 -28.71
C ARG A 130 -22.77 17.25 -28.06
N MET A 131 -22.19 16.35 -28.83
CA MET A 131 -21.74 15.03 -28.39
C MET A 131 -20.27 14.86 -28.74
N ILE A 132 -19.58 14.02 -27.97
CA ILE A 132 -18.16 13.69 -28.18
C ILE A 132 -17.99 12.23 -28.61
N VAL A 133 -16.92 12.00 -29.38
CA VAL A 133 -16.41 10.68 -29.74
C VAL A 133 -14.91 10.69 -29.51
N ASP A 134 -14.49 10.10 -28.40
CA ASP A 134 -13.10 10.10 -27.96
C ASP A 134 -12.54 8.68 -28.09
N PHE A 135 -11.63 8.48 -29.02
CA PHE A 135 -10.96 7.20 -29.23
C PHE A 135 -9.54 7.23 -28.68
N PHE A 136 -9.17 6.23 -27.88
CA PHE A 136 -7.83 6.04 -27.34
C PHE A 136 -7.34 4.62 -27.58
N SER A 137 -6.04 4.47 -27.82
CA SER A 137 -5.35 3.20 -27.96
C SER A 137 -4.09 3.20 -27.08
N GLY A 138 -3.86 2.13 -26.33
CA GLY A 138 -2.80 2.09 -25.32
C GLY A 138 -2.69 0.78 -24.55
N TYR A 139 -1.94 0.78 -23.45
CA TYR A 139 -1.69 -0.43 -22.65
C TYR A 139 -1.73 -0.16 -21.14
N LEU A 140 -1.99 -1.20 -20.35
CA LEU A 140 -2.02 -1.13 -18.89
C LEU A 140 -0.63 -1.35 -18.28
N THR A 141 -0.40 -0.68 -17.16
CA THR A 141 0.71 -1.02 -16.25
C THR A 141 0.43 -2.36 -15.56
N ARG A 142 1.48 -3.21 -15.38
CA ARG A 142 1.41 -4.68 -15.12
C ARG A 142 0.71 -5.15 -13.81
N SER A 143 -0.03 -4.30 -13.10
CA SER A 143 -0.57 -4.59 -11.76
C SER A 143 -2.03 -5.03 -11.70
N VAL A 144 -2.82 -4.92 -12.79
CA VAL A 144 -4.27 -5.20 -12.77
C VAL A 144 -4.69 -5.98 -14.02
N SER A 145 -5.59 -6.96 -13.86
CA SER A 145 -6.21 -7.67 -15.01
C SER A 145 -7.07 -6.73 -15.85
N PHE A 146 -7.15 -6.97 -17.16
CA PHE A 146 -7.95 -6.18 -18.08
C PHE A 146 -9.42 -6.03 -17.64
N GLU A 147 -10.03 -7.11 -17.16
CA GLU A 147 -11.44 -7.15 -16.76
C GLU A 147 -11.70 -6.26 -15.54
N ALA A 148 -10.83 -6.35 -14.52
CA ALA A 148 -10.93 -5.53 -13.32
C ALA A 148 -10.72 -4.03 -13.63
N TRP A 149 -9.71 -3.69 -14.46
CA TRP A 149 -9.47 -2.31 -14.88
C TRP A 149 -10.64 -1.74 -15.69
N SER A 150 -11.17 -2.50 -16.66
CA SER A 150 -12.27 -2.07 -17.52
C SER A 150 -13.53 -1.76 -16.70
N GLN A 151 -13.85 -2.63 -15.73
CA GLN A 151 -14.97 -2.41 -14.82
C GLN A 151 -14.76 -1.15 -13.97
N GLU A 152 -13.58 -1.01 -13.35
CA GLU A 152 -13.27 0.15 -12.51
C GLU A 152 -13.31 1.47 -13.31
N PHE A 153 -12.74 1.49 -14.51
CA PHE A 153 -12.74 2.68 -15.37
C PHE A 153 -14.15 3.10 -15.74
N ASN A 154 -15.01 2.17 -16.14
CA ASN A 154 -16.40 2.46 -16.51
C ASN A 154 -17.22 2.99 -15.33
N ASP A 155 -17.11 2.36 -14.15
CA ASP A 155 -17.84 2.79 -12.95
C ASP A 155 -17.45 4.21 -12.53
N ARG A 156 -16.14 4.52 -12.60
CA ARG A 156 -15.61 5.86 -12.27
C ARG A 156 -16.01 6.90 -13.31
N LEU A 157 -15.86 6.59 -14.60
CA LEU A 157 -16.22 7.51 -15.68
C LEU A 157 -17.70 7.87 -15.61
N MET A 158 -18.58 6.89 -15.41
CA MET A 158 -20.01 7.11 -15.23
C MET A 158 -20.30 8.02 -14.02
N SER A 159 -19.64 7.76 -12.87
CA SER A 159 -19.78 8.63 -11.69
C SER A 159 -19.36 10.07 -11.95
N ILE A 160 -18.27 10.29 -12.69
CA ILE A 160 -17.72 11.63 -12.95
C ILE A 160 -18.60 12.40 -13.94
N ILE A 161 -19.00 11.79 -15.06
CA ILE A 161 -19.85 12.47 -16.06
C ILE A 161 -21.24 12.74 -15.49
N SER A 162 -21.80 11.86 -14.66
CA SER A 162 -23.07 12.12 -13.96
C SER A 162 -23.01 13.34 -13.02
N MET A 163 -21.85 13.64 -12.43
CA MET A 163 -21.68 14.88 -11.64
C MET A 163 -21.70 16.12 -12.53
N LEU A 164 -21.12 16.05 -13.73
CA LEU A 164 -21.19 17.15 -14.71
C LEU A 164 -22.62 17.36 -15.21
N GLU A 165 -23.38 16.29 -15.40
CA GLU A 165 -24.80 16.33 -15.79
C GLU A 165 -25.70 17.02 -14.75
N ASN A 166 -25.36 16.91 -13.46
CA ASN A 166 -26.08 17.62 -12.39
C ASN A 166 -25.94 19.14 -12.53
N GLY A 167 -24.80 19.63 -13.04
CA GLY A 167 -24.58 21.04 -13.36
C GLY A 167 -24.40 21.98 -12.16
N ALA A 168 -24.53 21.49 -10.92
CA ALA A 168 -24.20 22.26 -9.72
C ALA A 168 -22.69 22.55 -9.66
N GLU A 169 -22.31 23.79 -9.36
CA GLU A 169 -20.91 24.22 -9.30
C GLU A 169 -20.07 23.37 -8.34
N GLU A 170 -20.67 22.97 -7.21
CA GLU A 170 -20.07 22.06 -6.22
C GLU A 170 -19.85 20.65 -6.79
N ALA A 171 -20.78 20.12 -7.58
CA ALA A 171 -20.65 18.79 -8.19
C ALA A 171 -19.53 18.76 -9.25
N ILE A 172 -19.40 19.83 -10.04
CA ILE A 172 -18.31 19.98 -11.02
C ILE A 172 -16.95 20.06 -10.32
N MET A 173 -16.87 20.83 -9.22
CA MET A 173 -15.65 20.90 -8.43
C MET A 173 -15.29 19.53 -7.82
N ASN A 174 -16.27 18.80 -7.27
CA ASN A 174 -16.08 17.46 -6.73
C ASN A 174 -15.58 16.45 -7.77
N ALA A 175 -16.10 16.52 -9.00
CA ALA A 175 -15.63 15.69 -10.11
C ALA A 175 -14.15 15.94 -10.43
N LYS A 176 -13.75 17.22 -10.53
CA LYS A 176 -12.34 17.62 -10.73
C LYS A 176 -11.45 17.14 -9.60
N ASN A 177 -11.91 17.25 -8.36
CA ASN A 177 -11.16 16.84 -7.17
C ASN A 177 -10.88 15.34 -7.17
N ARG A 178 -11.89 14.51 -7.45
CA ARG A 178 -11.75 13.05 -7.53
C ARG A 178 -10.74 12.61 -8.58
N VAL A 179 -10.80 13.20 -9.78
CA VAL A 179 -9.86 12.85 -10.87
C VAL A 179 -8.44 13.30 -10.53
N ASN A 180 -8.27 14.53 -10.04
CA ASN A 180 -6.96 15.02 -9.61
C ASN A 180 -6.32 14.10 -8.57
N GLU A 181 -7.08 13.68 -7.57
CA GLU A 181 -6.60 12.78 -6.52
C GLU A 181 -6.12 11.44 -7.10
N MET A 182 -6.86 10.86 -8.04
CA MET A 182 -6.46 9.63 -8.72
C MET A 182 -5.16 9.80 -9.50
N VAL A 183 -5.05 10.89 -10.28
CA VAL A 183 -3.83 11.21 -11.04
C VAL A 183 -2.66 11.37 -10.09
N VAL A 184 -2.81 12.13 -9.00
CA VAL A 184 -1.76 12.34 -7.99
C VAL A 184 -1.29 11.04 -7.36
N ARG A 185 -2.21 10.14 -6.97
CA ARG A 185 -1.83 8.83 -6.42
C ARG A 185 -1.07 7.99 -7.43
N HIS A 186 -1.46 8.04 -8.70
CA HIS A 186 -0.75 7.35 -9.77
C HIS A 186 0.66 7.94 -9.97
N LEU A 187 0.79 9.26 -10.07
CA LEU A 187 2.06 9.97 -10.21
C LEU A 187 3.03 9.65 -9.06
N ALA A 188 2.53 9.61 -7.82
CA ALA A 188 3.35 9.32 -6.65
C ALA A 188 3.97 7.91 -6.68
N ARG A 189 3.29 6.92 -7.28
CA ARG A 189 3.83 5.55 -7.47
C ARG A 189 4.89 5.48 -8.55
N MET A 190 4.96 6.47 -9.44
CA MET A 190 5.87 6.50 -10.59
C MET A 190 7.19 7.24 -10.30
N ASP A 191 7.48 7.66 -9.05
CA ASP A 191 8.65 8.46 -8.69
C ASP A 191 9.97 7.80 -9.15
N ARG A 192 10.42 8.15 -10.36
CA ARG A 192 11.70 7.76 -10.91
C ARG A 192 12.73 8.69 -10.27
N GLY A 193 13.67 8.14 -9.51
CA GLY A 193 14.77 8.88 -8.86
C GLY A 193 15.77 9.55 -9.82
N ALA A 194 15.35 9.98 -11.02
CA ALA A 194 16.15 10.71 -11.98
C ALA A 194 16.07 12.23 -11.73
N GLU A 195 17.22 12.90 -11.80
CA GLU A 195 17.27 14.37 -11.79
C GLU A 195 16.43 14.96 -12.94
N PRO A 196 15.78 16.12 -12.73
CA PRO A 196 14.92 16.73 -13.72
C PRO A 196 15.77 17.16 -14.94
N VAL A 197 15.73 16.38 -16.01
CA VAL A 197 16.02 16.92 -17.34
C VAL A 197 14.75 17.63 -17.78
N LEU A 198 14.74 18.96 -17.70
CA LEU A 198 13.68 19.77 -18.31
C LEU A 198 13.75 19.56 -19.83
N TYR A 199 12.98 18.59 -20.34
CA TYR A 199 12.95 18.33 -21.77
C TYR A 199 12.30 19.52 -22.49
N PRO A 200 12.92 20.04 -23.57
CA PRO A 200 12.35 21.12 -24.36
C PRO A 200 10.98 20.69 -24.88
N VAL A 201 9.98 21.56 -24.71
CA VAL A 201 8.67 21.43 -25.34
C VAL A 201 8.67 22.38 -26.52
N GLU A 202 8.47 21.84 -27.72
CA GLU A 202 8.25 22.65 -28.91
C GLU A 202 6.74 22.87 -29.06
N LEU A 203 6.33 24.14 -28.97
CA LEU A 203 4.95 24.56 -29.19
C LEU A 203 4.88 25.36 -30.49
N ALA A 204 4.19 24.83 -31.49
CA ALA A 204 3.89 25.54 -32.73
C ALA A 204 2.40 25.85 -32.78
N VAL A 205 2.05 27.09 -33.14
CA VAL A 205 0.66 27.52 -33.28
C VAL A 205 0.44 27.95 -34.72
N ASP A 206 -0.51 27.29 -35.38
CA ASP A 206 -1.02 27.67 -36.69
C ASP A 206 -2.40 28.28 -36.50
N ASN A 207 -2.51 29.58 -36.77
CA ASN A 207 -3.77 30.31 -36.73
C ASN A 207 -4.21 30.79 -38.12
N GLU A 208 -3.44 30.49 -39.16
CA GLU A 208 -3.68 30.96 -40.52
C GLU A 208 -4.45 29.89 -41.32
N SER A 209 -4.15 28.62 -41.10
CA SER A 209 -4.77 27.50 -41.82
C SER A 209 -6.09 27.05 -41.19
N GLY A 210 -7.14 26.87 -42.00
CA GLY A 210 -8.42 26.27 -41.56
C GLY A 210 -9.29 27.18 -40.68
N PRO A 211 -10.38 26.65 -40.10
CA PRO A 211 -11.34 27.43 -39.29
C PRO A 211 -11.00 27.51 -37.78
N PHE A 212 -9.98 26.79 -37.31
CA PHE A 212 -9.59 26.69 -35.89
C PHE A 212 -8.17 27.20 -35.65
N THR A 213 -7.81 27.43 -34.38
CA THR A 213 -6.42 27.66 -33.99
C THR A 213 -5.78 26.32 -33.65
N ARG A 214 -4.78 25.89 -34.42
CA ARG A 214 -4.11 24.59 -34.23
C ARG A 214 -2.85 24.74 -33.37
N LEU A 215 -2.83 24.06 -32.22
CA LEU A 215 -1.67 23.93 -31.35
C LEU A 215 -1.01 22.57 -31.57
N LYS A 216 0.24 22.57 -32.04
CA LYS A 216 1.09 21.37 -32.13
C LYS A 216 2.06 21.35 -30.96
N VAL A 217 2.10 20.22 -30.26
CA VAL A 217 2.91 20.01 -29.06
C VAL A 217 3.87 18.85 -29.32
N VAL A 218 5.17 19.12 -29.30
CA VAL A 218 6.20 18.08 -29.40
C VAL A 218 7.05 18.10 -28.15
N SER A 219 7.12 16.96 -27.47
CA SER A 219 7.70 16.87 -26.12
C SER A 219 8.10 15.44 -25.78
N GLN A 220 8.98 15.25 -24.80
CA GLN A 220 9.04 13.97 -24.09
C GLN A 220 7.74 13.74 -23.31
N ASP A 221 7.27 12.49 -23.32
CA ASP A 221 6.10 12.06 -22.58
C ASP A 221 6.36 12.12 -21.08
N THR A 222 5.37 12.62 -20.35
CA THR A 222 5.37 12.66 -18.89
C THR A 222 4.04 12.11 -18.42
N PRO A 223 4.02 11.32 -17.33
CA PRO A 223 2.77 10.80 -16.78
C PRO A 223 1.70 11.89 -16.60
N ALA A 224 0.47 11.59 -17.01
CA ALA A 224 -0.67 12.51 -17.01
C ALA A 224 -0.50 13.81 -17.84
N PHE A 225 0.41 13.86 -18.81
CA PHE A 225 0.64 15.08 -19.61
C PHE A 225 -0.62 15.60 -20.30
N MET A 226 -1.37 14.73 -20.99
CA MET A 226 -2.59 15.12 -21.70
C MET A 226 -3.65 15.69 -20.74
N TYR A 227 -3.72 15.16 -19.51
CA TYR A 227 -4.59 15.69 -18.48
C TYR A 227 -4.19 17.13 -18.08
N ALA A 228 -2.91 17.33 -17.78
CA ALA A 228 -2.37 18.64 -17.44
C ALA A 228 -2.57 19.67 -18.56
N LEU A 229 -2.27 19.29 -19.81
CA LEU A 229 -2.43 20.13 -21.01
C LEU A 229 -3.88 20.57 -21.20
N SER A 230 -4.82 19.61 -21.21
CA SER A 230 -6.24 19.90 -21.41
C SER A 230 -6.84 20.72 -20.27
N ASN A 231 -6.38 20.52 -19.02
CA ASN A 231 -6.81 21.35 -17.90
C ASN A 231 -6.29 22.80 -18.03
N ALA A 232 -5.03 22.99 -18.45
CA ALA A 232 -4.45 24.31 -18.69
C ALA A 232 -5.20 25.09 -19.79
N LEU A 233 -5.70 24.40 -20.82
CA LEU A 233 -6.55 25.00 -21.86
C LEU A 233 -7.92 25.40 -21.30
N ALA A 234 -8.56 24.52 -20.53
CA ALA A 234 -9.84 24.81 -19.89
C ALA A 234 -9.77 26.02 -18.94
N LEU A 235 -8.67 26.20 -18.20
CA LEU A 235 -8.44 27.37 -17.33
C LEU A 235 -8.42 28.70 -18.10
N ASN A 236 -7.95 28.67 -19.34
CA ASN A 236 -7.92 29.82 -20.24
C ASN A 236 -9.24 30.00 -21.01
N SER A 237 -10.30 29.26 -20.65
CA SER A 237 -11.60 29.25 -21.35
C SER A 237 -11.47 28.90 -22.84
N ILE A 238 -10.48 28.06 -23.18
CA ILE A 238 -10.25 27.54 -24.52
C ILE A 238 -10.98 26.22 -24.66
N GLN A 239 -11.70 26.06 -25.77
CA GLN A 239 -12.43 24.85 -26.09
C GLN A 239 -11.65 23.98 -27.07
N ILE A 240 -11.80 22.67 -26.92
CA ILE A 240 -11.15 21.66 -27.75
C ILE A 240 -12.20 21.14 -28.73
N GLU A 241 -11.94 21.30 -30.02
CA GLU A 241 -12.80 20.81 -31.09
C GLU A 241 -12.34 19.44 -31.60
N HIS A 242 -11.03 19.26 -31.72
CA HIS A 242 -10.42 18.00 -32.14
C HIS A 242 -9.03 17.83 -31.55
N VAL A 243 -8.68 16.61 -31.14
CA VAL A 243 -7.33 16.25 -30.66
C VAL A 243 -6.84 15.02 -31.41
N ARG A 244 -5.59 15.08 -31.87
CA ARG A 244 -4.84 13.93 -32.34
C ARG A 244 -3.66 13.70 -31.41
N ILE A 245 -3.63 12.52 -30.78
CA ILE A 245 -2.61 12.11 -29.81
C ILE A 245 -1.69 11.09 -30.48
N ARG A 246 -0.38 11.27 -30.36
CA ARG A 246 0.62 10.31 -30.83
C ARG A 246 1.82 10.27 -29.91
N THR A 247 2.07 9.10 -29.33
CA THR A 247 3.23 8.83 -28.49
C THR A 247 4.04 7.68 -29.06
N PHE A 248 5.31 7.94 -29.39
CA PHE A 248 6.23 6.94 -29.93
C PHE A 248 7.57 7.00 -29.20
N HIS A 249 8.04 5.87 -28.66
CA HIS A 249 9.29 5.78 -27.89
C HIS A 249 9.41 6.82 -26.75
N GLY A 250 8.30 7.15 -26.09
CA GLY A 250 8.26 8.15 -25.02
C GLY A 250 8.36 9.60 -25.50
N ARG A 251 8.16 9.86 -26.81
CA ARG A 251 7.99 11.19 -27.39
C ARG A 251 6.55 11.40 -27.81
N VAL A 252 5.97 12.52 -27.37
CA VAL A 252 4.62 12.99 -27.69
C VAL A 252 4.67 13.94 -28.87
N GLU A 253 3.75 13.76 -29.82
CA GLU A 253 3.51 14.63 -30.98
C GLU A 253 2.00 14.86 -31.15
N ASP A 254 1.45 15.72 -30.31
CA ASP A 254 0.01 15.98 -30.27
C ASP A 254 -0.37 17.20 -31.09
N SER A 255 -1.59 17.19 -31.64
CA SER A 255 -2.19 18.31 -32.37
C SER A 255 -3.59 18.56 -31.83
N LEU A 256 -3.86 19.79 -31.40
CA LEU A 256 -5.14 20.21 -30.84
C LEU A 256 -5.72 21.35 -31.68
N ASP A 257 -6.95 21.20 -32.14
CA ASP A 257 -7.74 22.24 -32.79
C ASP A 257 -8.58 22.95 -31.72
N LEU A 258 -8.30 24.24 -31.53
CA LEU A 258 -8.76 25.04 -30.41
C LEU A 258 -9.65 26.20 -30.86
N THR A 259 -10.60 26.58 -30.02
CA THR A 259 -11.44 27.78 -30.19
C THR A 259 -11.54 28.60 -28.91
N ASP A 260 -11.88 29.88 -29.04
CA ASP A 260 -12.22 30.73 -27.90
C ASP A 260 -13.59 30.36 -27.29
N ALA A 261 -13.98 31.02 -26.20
CA ALA A 261 -15.30 30.80 -25.58
C ALA A 261 -16.48 31.07 -26.55
N GLY A 262 -16.27 31.92 -27.57
CA GLY A 262 -17.21 32.23 -28.64
C GLY A 262 -17.31 31.13 -29.71
N GLY A 263 -16.38 30.18 -29.76
CA GLY A 263 -16.27 29.15 -30.80
C GLY A 263 -15.56 29.62 -32.07
N GLY A 264 -14.83 30.74 -32.01
CA GLY A 264 -14.01 31.25 -33.11
C GLY A 264 -12.50 31.00 -32.91
N LYS A 265 -11.69 31.40 -33.90
CA LYS A 265 -10.22 31.40 -33.78
C LYS A 265 -9.77 32.31 -32.64
N ILE A 266 -8.65 31.95 -32.03
CA ILE A 266 -7.99 32.76 -31.00
C ILE A 266 -7.16 33.84 -31.71
N GLU A 267 -7.75 35.01 -31.99
CA GLU A 267 -7.07 36.09 -32.73
C GLU A 267 -6.11 36.92 -31.87
N ASP A 268 -6.30 36.93 -30.54
CA ASP A 268 -5.46 37.64 -29.59
C ASP A 268 -4.07 36.98 -29.48
N ARG A 269 -3.03 37.67 -29.96
CA ARG A 269 -1.63 37.20 -29.87
C ARG A 269 -1.17 37.01 -28.43
N ASP A 270 -1.61 37.87 -27.52
CA ASP A 270 -1.26 37.73 -26.12
C ASP A 270 -1.96 36.49 -25.53
N ALA A 271 -3.18 36.15 -25.98
CA ALA A 271 -3.86 34.91 -25.58
C ALA A 271 -3.07 33.67 -26.01
N ILE A 272 -2.51 33.67 -27.21
CA ILE A 272 -1.69 32.57 -27.72
C ILE A 272 -0.42 32.38 -26.87
N GLU A 273 0.29 33.46 -26.54
CA GLU A 273 1.49 33.38 -25.69
C GLU A 273 1.15 32.96 -24.25
N ARG A 274 0.03 33.42 -23.71
CA ARG A 274 -0.51 32.99 -22.41
C ARG A 274 -0.80 31.47 -22.37
N ILE A 275 -1.38 30.92 -23.43
CA ILE A 275 -1.64 29.49 -23.57
C ILE A 275 -0.31 28.72 -23.60
N LYS A 276 0.64 29.14 -24.44
CA LYS A 276 1.96 28.49 -24.53
C LYS A 276 2.66 28.46 -23.18
N PHE A 277 2.66 29.59 -22.47
CA PHE A 277 3.28 29.70 -21.15
C PHE A 277 2.59 28.82 -20.11
N SER A 278 1.26 28.84 -20.05
CA SER A 278 0.47 27.99 -19.14
C SER A 278 0.76 26.51 -19.36
N VAL A 279 0.84 26.07 -20.62
CA VAL A 279 1.16 24.68 -20.99
C VAL A 279 2.57 24.27 -20.56
N LEU A 280 3.57 25.12 -20.84
CA LEU A 280 4.96 24.87 -20.44
C LEU A 280 5.09 24.72 -18.93
N LEU A 281 4.51 25.66 -18.18
CA LEU A 281 4.59 25.69 -16.73
C LEU A 281 3.85 24.54 -16.08
N THR A 282 2.64 24.23 -16.55
CA THR A 282 1.84 23.13 -15.99
C THR A 282 2.58 21.82 -16.19
N LYS A 283 3.14 21.58 -17.39
CA LYS A 283 3.96 20.40 -17.66
C LYS A 283 5.14 20.29 -16.68
N GLN A 284 5.91 21.36 -16.52
CA GLN A 284 7.09 21.33 -15.66
C GLN A 284 6.72 21.19 -14.18
N PHE A 285 5.64 21.84 -13.74
CA PHE A 285 5.16 21.75 -12.36
C PHE A 285 4.61 20.36 -12.01
N THR A 286 3.88 19.72 -12.93
CA THR A 286 3.35 18.35 -12.75
C THR A 286 4.46 17.34 -12.42
N TYR A 287 5.67 17.54 -12.96
CA TYR A 287 6.83 16.69 -12.63
C TYR A 287 7.20 16.73 -11.14
N PHE A 288 7.01 17.87 -10.47
CA PHE A 288 7.39 18.07 -9.07
C PHE A 288 6.25 17.79 -8.07
N LEU A 289 5.03 17.53 -8.55
CA LEU A 289 3.88 17.26 -7.69
C LEU A 289 4.09 16.09 -6.72
N ALA A 290 4.78 15.03 -7.15
CA ALA A 290 5.08 13.90 -6.27
C ALA A 290 5.95 14.29 -5.05
N LYS A 291 6.66 15.43 -5.10
CA LYS A 291 7.48 15.96 -4.00
C LYS A 291 6.71 16.89 -3.07
N ALA A 292 5.47 17.27 -3.41
CA ALA A 292 4.62 18.10 -2.57
C ALA A 292 4.00 17.27 -1.43
N PRO A 293 3.88 17.82 -0.20
CA PRO A 293 3.17 17.14 0.89
C PRO A 293 1.72 16.83 0.54
N ASP A 294 1.02 17.81 -0.01
CA ASP A 294 -0.30 17.66 -0.64
C ASP A 294 -0.20 18.07 -2.12
N PRO A 295 -0.06 17.12 -3.05
CA PRO A 295 0.07 17.44 -4.47
C PRO A 295 -1.22 18.00 -5.07
N TYR A 296 -2.37 17.65 -4.53
CA TYR A 296 -3.65 18.18 -5.00
C TYR A 296 -3.75 19.66 -4.68
N ALA A 297 -3.49 20.04 -3.42
CA ALA A 297 -3.48 21.43 -3.00
C ALA A 297 -2.41 22.22 -3.76
N ALA A 298 -1.23 21.63 -3.98
CA ALA A 298 -0.16 22.25 -4.76
C ALA A 298 -0.60 22.60 -6.18
N LEU A 299 -1.22 21.65 -6.90
CA LEU A 299 -1.70 21.86 -8.26
C LEU A 299 -2.81 22.92 -8.31
N SER A 300 -3.83 22.81 -7.47
CA SER A 300 -4.95 23.76 -7.45
C SER A 300 -4.51 25.20 -7.16
N ARG A 301 -3.59 25.37 -6.20
CA ARG A 301 -3.05 26.69 -5.84
C ARG A 301 -2.12 27.26 -6.90
N PHE A 302 -1.35 26.40 -7.55
CA PHE A 302 -0.51 26.80 -8.67
C PHE A 302 -1.38 27.32 -9.82
N GLU A 303 -2.44 26.60 -10.17
CA GLU A 303 -3.40 27.02 -11.18
C GLU A 303 -4.05 28.37 -10.84
N PHE A 304 -4.37 28.61 -9.56
CA PHE A 304 -4.86 29.92 -9.11
C PHE A 304 -3.84 31.04 -9.37
N ILE A 305 -2.58 30.84 -8.99
CA ILE A 305 -1.51 31.84 -9.20
C ILE A 305 -1.32 32.09 -10.70
N ILE A 306 -1.24 31.04 -11.52
CA ILE A 306 -1.06 31.15 -12.96
C ILE A 306 -2.20 31.93 -13.59
N LYS A 307 -3.45 31.68 -13.20
CA LYS A 307 -4.62 32.41 -13.71
C LYS A 307 -4.52 33.92 -13.51
N ASP A 308 -3.89 34.38 -12.44
CA ASP A 308 -3.73 35.81 -12.16
C ASP A 308 -2.46 36.41 -12.77
N ILE A 309 -1.32 35.70 -12.73
CA ILE A 309 -0.08 36.10 -13.43
C ILE A 309 -0.34 36.29 -14.92
N VAL A 310 -1.08 35.36 -15.52
CA VAL A 310 -1.37 35.32 -16.96
C VAL A 310 -2.27 36.49 -17.39
N LYS A 311 -3.07 37.09 -16.50
CA LYS A 311 -3.88 38.29 -16.82
C LYS A 311 -3.08 39.59 -16.77
N GLN A 312 -1.90 39.60 -16.15
CA GLN A 312 -1.06 40.79 -16.07
C GLN A 312 -0.24 40.96 -17.36
N PRO A 313 0.21 42.19 -17.71
CA PRO A 313 1.18 42.39 -18.78
C PRO A 313 2.40 41.49 -18.54
N PHE A 314 2.86 40.81 -19.58
CA PHE A 314 3.94 39.82 -19.51
C PHE A 314 5.14 40.34 -18.69
N ARG A 315 5.46 39.68 -17.57
CA ARG A 315 6.63 40.02 -16.72
C ARG A 315 7.73 38.97 -16.91
N GLU A 316 8.86 39.35 -17.51
CA GLU A 316 10.02 38.48 -17.75
C GLU A 316 10.57 37.79 -16.48
N GLU A 317 10.40 38.40 -15.30
CA GLU A 317 10.89 37.84 -14.04
C GLU A 317 10.18 36.54 -13.64
N TRP A 318 8.84 36.51 -13.71
CA TRP A 318 8.07 35.30 -13.44
C TRP A 318 8.42 34.19 -14.44
N PHE A 319 8.64 34.55 -15.71
CA PHE A 319 9.08 33.62 -16.73
C PHE A 319 10.44 32.99 -16.37
N ARG A 320 11.41 33.81 -15.96
CA ARG A 320 12.75 33.35 -15.57
C ARG A 320 12.70 32.39 -14.37
N HIS A 321 11.98 32.73 -13.32
CA HIS A 321 11.95 31.89 -12.12
C HIS A 321 11.12 30.61 -12.30
N LEU A 322 9.96 30.70 -12.97
CA LEU A 322 9.08 29.55 -13.17
C LEU A 322 9.57 28.59 -14.27
N THR A 323 10.63 28.94 -15.00
CA THR A 323 11.32 28.00 -15.91
C THR A 323 12.51 27.28 -15.26
N ASP A 324 12.92 27.66 -14.04
CA ASP A 324 13.91 26.90 -13.26
C ASP A 324 13.21 25.76 -12.50
N GLY A 325 13.62 24.52 -12.78
CA GLY A 325 13.07 23.32 -12.15
C GLY A 325 13.24 23.28 -10.62
N ARG A 326 14.26 23.96 -10.06
CA ARG A 326 14.45 24.07 -8.61
C ARG A 326 13.36 24.93 -7.97
N ASN A 327 13.07 26.09 -8.57
CA ASN A 327 12.02 26.99 -8.10
C ASN A 327 10.64 26.33 -8.19
N LEU A 328 10.36 25.57 -9.27
CA LEU A 328 9.11 24.82 -9.39
C LEU A 328 8.96 23.71 -8.35
N LYS A 329 10.06 23.02 -8.02
CA LYS A 329 10.08 22.01 -6.95
C LYS A 329 9.75 22.62 -5.59
N ASP A 330 10.37 23.74 -5.27
CA ASP A 330 10.17 24.44 -4.00
C ASP A 330 8.79 25.11 -3.94
N LEU A 331 8.30 25.61 -5.07
CA LEU A 331 6.93 26.08 -5.20
C LEU A 331 5.92 24.95 -4.98
N ALA A 332 6.14 23.76 -5.55
CA ALA A 332 5.25 22.61 -5.33
C ALA A 332 5.18 22.21 -3.85
N ARG A 333 6.33 22.20 -3.16
CA ARG A 333 6.38 21.97 -1.71
C ARG A 333 5.63 23.04 -0.94
N LEU A 334 5.89 24.31 -1.23
CA LEU A 334 5.26 25.43 -0.53
C LEU A 334 3.75 25.44 -0.69
N LEU A 335 3.27 25.31 -1.92
CA LEU A 335 1.83 25.32 -2.23
C LEU A 335 1.13 24.08 -1.65
N GLY A 336 1.81 22.94 -1.54
CA GLY A 336 1.28 21.74 -0.88
C GLY A 336 1.46 21.69 0.64
N ALA A 337 2.18 22.64 1.25
CA ALA A 337 2.60 22.53 2.65
C ALA A 337 1.51 22.91 3.65
N SER A 338 0.82 24.04 3.44
CA SER A 338 -0.08 24.60 4.44
C SER A 338 -1.20 25.46 3.85
N ASP A 339 -2.44 25.19 4.30
CA ASP A 339 -3.62 25.99 3.98
C ASP A 339 -3.55 27.39 4.58
N PHE A 340 -2.95 27.49 5.77
CA PHE A 340 -2.75 28.75 6.47
C PHE A 340 -1.81 29.69 5.68
N LEU A 341 -0.64 29.19 5.29
CA LEU A 341 0.29 30.00 4.49
C LEU A 341 -0.32 30.41 3.16
N TRP A 342 -1.13 29.54 2.57
CA TRP A 342 -1.87 29.87 1.37
C TRP A 342 -2.86 31.01 1.60
N GLU A 343 -3.84 30.86 2.49
CA GLU A 343 -4.94 31.83 2.63
C GLU A 343 -4.49 33.19 3.19
N ASP A 344 -3.59 33.19 4.17
CA ASP A 344 -3.28 34.41 4.95
C ASP A 344 -2.06 35.17 4.41
N PHE A 345 -1.23 34.55 3.56
CA PHE A 345 0.01 35.16 3.03
C PHE A 345 0.11 35.03 1.51
N ILE A 346 0.21 33.81 0.97
CA ILE A 346 0.56 33.59 -0.43
C ILE A 346 -0.55 34.04 -1.38
N ARG A 347 -1.81 33.69 -1.10
CA ARG A 347 -2.94 34.02 -1.99
C ARG A 347 -3.12 35.53 -2.16
N LEU A 348 -2.89 36.29 -1.09
CA LEU A 348 -3.05 37.75 -1.07
C LEU A 348 -1.83 38.51 -1.58
N GLN A 349 -0.64 37.89 -1.55
CA GLN A 349 0.65 38.53 -1.86
C GLN A 349 1.59 37.60 -2.65
N TYR A 350 1.10 36.93 -3.69
CA TYR A 350 1.89 35.94 -4.43
C TYR A 350 3.11 36.57 -5.11
N GLU A 351 3.14 37.89 -5.33
CA GLU A 351 4.31 38.63 -5.80
C GLU A 351 5.52 38.50 -4.86
N SER A 352 5.28 38.30 -3.56
CA SER A 352 6.35 38.06 -2.58
C SER A 352 7.13 36.76 -2.82
N LEU A 353 6.58 35.82 -3.60
CA LEU A 353 7.27 34.60 -3.99
C LEU A 353 8.51 34.85 -4.87
N LEU A 354 8.55 35.97 -5.61
CA LEU A 354 9.72 36.32 -6.42
C LEU A 354 10.98 36.48 -5.54
N THR A 355 10.83 37.14 -4.39
CA THR A 355 11.93 37.28 -3.42
C THR A 355 12.33 35.95 -2.79
N VAL A 356 11.38 35.01 -2.66
CA VAL A 356 11.67 33.66 -2.18
C VAL A 356 12.55 32.93 -3.20
N PHE A 357 12.19 32.97 -4.48
CA PHE A 357 12.97 32.34 -5.57
C PHE A 357 14.39 32.90 -5.67
N ASP A 358 14.56 34.22 -5.57
CA ASP A 358 15.88 34.87 -5.57
C ASP A 358 16.80 34.36 -4.45
N ASN A 359 16.24 34.11 -3.26
CA ASN A 359 17.01 33.63 -2.11
C ASN A 359 17.33 32.14 -2.21
N VAL A 360 16.41 31.35 -2.76
CA VAL A 360 16.61 29.92 -3.06
C VAL A 360 17.74 29.73 -4.08
N GLU A 361 17.74 30.52 -5.15
CA GLU A 361 18.83 30.51 -6.15
C GLU A 361 20.20 30.81 -5.53
N LYS A 362 20.24 31.71 -4.54
CA LYS A 362 21.44 32.09 -3.79
C LYS A 362 21.80 31.14 -2.64
N LYS A 363 20.96 30.13 -2.35
CA LYS A 363 21.08 29.22 -1.19
C LYS A 363 21.20 29.96 0.14
N THR A 364 20.54 31.11 0.27
CA THR A 364 20.53 31.90 1.49
C THR A 364 19.22 31.71 2.23
N MET A 365 19.27 31.70 3.57
CA MET A 365 18.07 31.73 4.40
C MET A 365 17.22 32.97 4.08
N ILE A 366 15.91 32.78 4.05
CA ILE A 366 14.91 33.84 3.84
C ILE A 366 14.76 34.62 5.15
N SER A 367 14.75 33.92 6.29
CA SER A 367 14.83 34.55 7.60
C SER A 367 16.22 35.13 7.81
N LYS A 368 16.26 36.35 8.34
CA LYS A 368 17.52 37.03 8.66
C LYS A 368 18.08 36.50 9.99
N SER A 369 19.32 36.89 10.30
CA SER A 369 19.97 36.54 11.57
C SER A 369 19.13 37.00 12.77
N THR A 370 19.12 36.20 13.83
CA THR A 370 18.52 36.61 15.12
C THR A 370 19.33 37.69 15.81
N GLU A 371 20.62 37.80 15.51
CA GLU A 371 21.54 38.77 16.13
C GLU A 371 21.13 40.22 15.82
N ASN A 372 20.63 40.48 14.61
CA ASN A 372 20.17 41.81 14.21
C ASN A 372 18.64 42.00 14.33
N LEU A 373 17.93 41.04 14.92
CA LEU A 373 16.46 41.08 15.00
C LEU A 373 15.96 42.29 15.80
N SER A 374 16.61 42.58 16.93
CA SER A 374 16.29 43.74 17.77
C SER A 374 16.53 45.05 17.01
N GLU A 375 17.72 45.24 16.44
CA GLU A 375 18.08 46.47 15.72
C GLU A 375 17.11 46.78 14.57
N ARG A 376 16.65 45.74 13.87
CA ARG A 376 15.70 45.87 12.76
C ARG A 376 14.30 46.26 13.24
N LEU A 377 13.86 45.71 14.37
CA LEU A 377 12.58 46.07 14.97
C LEU A 377 12.64 47.50 15.52
N ASP A 378 13.71 47.84 16.23
CA ASP A 378 13.93 49.18 16.80
C ASP A 378 13.92 50.23 15.69
N LYS A 379 14.66 50.00 14.60
CA LYS A 379 14.64 50.88 13.42
C LYS A 379 13.25 51.04 12.82
N ALA A 380 12.47 49.94 12.73
CA ALA A 380 11.11 50.01 12.18
C ALA A 380 10.18 50.82 13.11
N ILE A 381 10.29 50.64 14.43
CA ILE A 381 9.48 51.33 15.43
C ILE A 381 9.85 52.81 15.55
N ASP A 382 11.13 53.16 15.43
CA ASP A 382 11.63 54.54 15.51
C ASP A 382 11.08 55.44 14.39
N GLU A 383 10.72 54.86 13.24
CA GLU A 383 10.06 55.57 12.14
C GLU A 383 8.58 55.92 12.46
N ALA A 384 7.99 55.34 13.50
CA ALA A 384 6.60 55.58 13.90
C ALA A 384 6.49 56.63 15.02
N VAL A 385 5.65 57.65 14.78
CA VAL A 385 5.58 58.85 15.63
C VAL A 385 4.64 58.69 16.83
N ASP A 386 3.56 57.92 16.67
CA ASP A 386 2.48 57.76 17.68
C ASP A 386 2.25 56.30 18.10
N PHE A 387 1.54 56.10 19.21
CA PHE A 387 1.28 54.79 19.83
C PHE A 387 0.60 53.79 18.88
N GLU A 388 -0.40 54.22 18.10
CA GLU A 388 -1.13 53.37 17.16
C GLU A 388 -0.28 53.02 15.92
N SER A 389 0.54 53.95 15.45
CA SER A 389 1.49 53.66 14.37
C SER A 389 2.57 52.66 14.82
N LYS A 390 3.09 52.79 16.06
CA LYS A 390 4.01 51.79 16.63
C LYS A 390 3.37 50.41 16.73
N LYS A 391 2.10 50.35 17.14
CA LYS A 391 1.31 49.11 17.18
C LYS A 391 1.22 48.42 15.81
N ARG A 392 0.86 49.17 14.77
CA ARG A 392 0.76 48.63 13.40
C ARG A 392 2.11 48.12 12.89
N VAL A 393 3.18 48.88 13.09
CA VAL A 393 4.52 48.51 12.63
C VAL A 393 5.03 47.25 13.32
N LEU A 394 4.88 47.15 14.64
CA LEU A 394 5.34 45.99 15.40
C LEU A 394 4.59 44.71 14.98
N ASN A 395 3.27 44.76 14.81
CA ASN A 395 2.49 43.61 14.35
C ASN A 395 2.82 43.22 12.90
N TRP A 396 3.03 44.20 12.02
CA TRP A 396 3.49 43.93 10.66
C TRP A 396 4.88 43.26 10.65
N PHE A 397 5.82 43.76 11.43
CA PHE A 397 7.16 43.16 11.56
C PHE A 397 7.08 41.73 12.09
N LYS A 398 6.32 41.51 13.16
CA LYS A 398 6.07 40.18 13.74
C LYS A 398 5.58 39.20 12.67
N ASP A 399 4.52 39.56 11.94
CA ASP A 399 3.91 38.66 10.96
C ASP A 399 4.85 38.37 9.78
N GLN A 400 5.64 39.35 9.36
CA GLN A 400 6.65 39.16 8.31
C GLN A 400 7.78 38.23 8.76
N GLU A 401 8.26 38.35 10.00
CA GLU A 401 9.31 37.46 10.49
C GLU A 401 8.80 36.03 10.74
N ILE A 402 7.58 35.86 11.26
CA ILE A 402 6.94 34.53 11.36
C ILE A 402 6.89 33.88 9.98
N PHE A 403 6.39 34.59 8.97
CA PHE A 403 6.31 34.08 7.61
C PHE A 403 7.66 33.63 7.05
N ARG A 404 8.72 34.42 7.24
CA ARG A 404 10.08 34.07 6.76
C ARG A 404 10.65 32.85 7.46
N ILE A 405 10.44 32.75 8.78
CA ILE A 405 10.87 31.60 9.58
C ILE A 405 10.14 30.33 9.11
N ASP A 406 8.84 30.43 8.87
CA ASP A 406 8.01 29.33 8.38
C ASP A 406 8.46 28.85 6.99
N LEU A 407 8.77 29.79 6.08
CA LEU A 407 9.29 29.48 4.74
C LEU A 407 10.61 28.72 4.79
N ASP A 408 11.57 29.15 5.63
CA ASP A 408 12.85 28.46 5.76
C ASP A 408 12.67 27.01 6.20
N HIS A 409 11.82 26.76 7.21
CA HIS A 409 11.58 25.42 7.71
C HIS A 409 10.85 24.53 6.68
N ILE A 410 9.96 25.07 5.85
CA ILE A 410 9.23 24.31 4.82
C ILE A 410 10.11 23.97 3.61
N LEU A 411 10.90 24.94 3.15
CA LEU A 411 11.71 24.78 1.94
C LEU A 411 13.00 23.98 2.20
N ASN A 412 13.46 23.95 3.45
CA ASN A 412 14.65 23.21 3.86
C ASN A 412 14.28 22.03 4.78
N PRO A 413 13.93 20.86 4.21
CA PRO A 413 13.46 19.70 4.99
C PRO A 413 14.52 19.10 5.93
N ASP A 414 15.78 19.51 5.82
CA ASP A 414 16.87 19.08 6.71
C ASP A 414 16.90 19.87 8.03
N LEU A 415 16.13 20.97 8.13
CA LEU A 415 16.03 21.76 9.36
C LEU A 415 15.08 21.07 10.35
N ASP A 416 15.56 20.83 11.56
CA ASP A 416 14.76 20.21 12.61
C ASP A 416 13.79 21.19 13.28
N PHE A 417 12.86 20.66 14.07
CA PHE A 417 11.95 21.47 14.90
C PHE A 417 12.68 22.49 15.80
N ARG A 418 13.92 22.21 16.23
CA ARG A 418 14.65 23.12 17.13
C ARG A 418 15.04 24.41 16.42
N PHE A 419 15.34 24.36 15.12
CA PHE A 419 15.55 25.57 14.32
C PHE A 419 14.32 26.49 14.41
N LEU A 420 13.14 25.95 14.09
CA LEU A 420 11.88 26.68 14.13
C LEU A 420 11.61 27.26 15.53
N SER A 421 11.74 26.42 16.56
CA SER A 421 11.42 26.81 17.93
C SER A 421 12.32 27.91 18.48
N ARG A 422 13.63 27.85 18.23
CA ARG A 422 14.57 28.89 18.68
C ARG A 422 14.27 30.24 18.03
N LYS A 423 14.02 30.24 16.71
CA LYS A 423 13.71 31.45 15.95
C LYS A 423 12.41 32.10 16.40
N LEU A 424 11.34 31.31 16.55
CA LEU A 424 10.04 31.81 17.01
C LEU A 424 10.09 32.27 18.47
N THR A 425 10.83 31.57 19.34
CA THR A 425 11.00 31.97 20.74
C THR A 425 11.73 33.31 20.85
N ALA A 426 12.84 33.49 20.11
CA ALA A 426 13.57 34.76 20.08
C ALA A 426 12.69 35.91 19.58
N LEU A 427 11.86 35.68 18.56
CA LEU A 427 10.91 36.67 18.05
C LEU A 427 9.82 37.00 19.09
N ALA A 428 9.25 35.98 19.75
CA ALA A 428 8.25 36.16 20.81
C ALA A 428 8.78 37.01 21.96
N GLU A 429 9.96 36.67 22.47
CA GLU A 429 10.61 37.43 23.53
C GLU A 429 10.85 38.88 23.12
N LEU A 430 11.40 39.12 21.93
CA LEU A 430 11.66 40.47 21.44
C LEU A 430 10.36 41.29 21.34
N VAL A 431 9.32 40.73 20.73
CA VAL A 431 8.04 41.40 20.54
C VAL A 431 7.37 41.72 21.88
N ILE A 432 7.38 40.79 22.82
CA ILE A 432 6.84 41.00 24.17
C ILE A 432 7.61 42.10 24.89
N ASN A 433 8.94 42.03 24.90
CA ASN A 433 9.78 43.02 25.59
C ASN A 433 9.61 44.42 25.01
N ARG A 434 9.66 44.57 23.69
CA ARG A 434 9.47 45.89 23.06
C ARG A 434 8.07 46.45 23.26
N THR A 435 7.06 45.59 23.24
CA THR A 435 5.70 46.00 23.58
C THR A 435 5.61 46.47 25.03
N ALA A 436 6.23 45.72 25.96
CA ALA A 436 6.26 46.08 27.38
C ALA A 436 6.97 47.42 27.61
N ASP A 437 8.11 47.67 26.94
CA ASP A 437 8.83 48.94 27.00
C ASP A 437 7.94 50.11 26.54
N ILE A 438 7.30 49.98 25.36
CA ILE A 438 6.43 51.02 24.79
C ILE A 438 5.23 51.33 25.68
N VAL A 439 4.56 50.29 26.18
CA VAL A 439 3.38 50.43 27.05
C VAL A 439 3.78 51.00 28.41
N TYR A 440 4.91 50.57 28.97
CA TYR A 440 5.42 51.12 30.23
C TYR A 440 5.76 52.59 30.09
N GLU A 441 6.48 53.00 29.04
CA GLU A 441 6.79 54.42 28.78
C GLU A 441 5.53 55.28 28.63
N ASP A 442 4.51 54.78 27.92
CA ASP A 442 3.24 55.50 27.74
C ASP A 442 2.51 55.67 29.08
N LEU A 443 2.45 54.61 29.90
CA LEU A 443 1.83 54.69 31.24
C LEU A 443 2.62 55.58 32.20
N VAL A 444 3.96 55.55 32.16
CA VAL A 444 4.81 56.45 32.95
C VAL A 444 4.56 57.91 32.56
N ARG A 445 4.41 58.22 31.27
CA ARG A 445 4.04 59.57 30.81
C ARG A 445 2.69 60.04 31.37
N GLN A 446 1.73 59.11 31.54
CA GLN A 446 0.38 59.43 32.00
C GLN A 446 0.23 59.48 33.52
N TYR A 447 0.91 58.60 34.25
CA TYR A 447 0.68 58.34 35.68
C TYR A 447 1.93 58.53 36.55
N GLY A 448 3.12 58.67 35.95
CA GLY A 448 4.41 58.71 36.64
C GLY A 448 5.03 57.32 36.85
N ILE A 449 6.24 57.30 37.39
CA ILE A 449 7.00 56.08 37.67
C ILE A 449 6.37 55.37 38.88
N PRO A 450 6.08 54.06 38.81
CA PRO A 450 5.58 53.31 39.96
C PRO A 450 6.67 53.23 41.04
N LYS A 451 6.37 53.75 42.24
CA LYS A 451 7.26 53.69 43.41
C LYS A 451 6.74 52.69 44.43
N THR A 452 7.65 52.06 45.15
CA THR A 452 7.33 51.27 46.35
C THR A 452 6.95 52.19 47.51
N ASP A 453 6.35 51.65 48.57
CA ASP A 453 6.09 52.41 49.80
C ASP A 453 7.36 53.03 50.44
N SER A 454 8.54 52.50 50.10
CA SER A 454 9.85 53.02 50.50
C SER A 454 10.44 54.06 49.54
N GLY A 455 9.72 54.45 48.49
CA GLY A 455 10.14 55.45 47.50
C GLY A 455 11.14 54.94 46.45
N LEU A 456 11.42 53.64 46.41
CA LEU A 456 12.22 53.01 45.36
C LEU A 456 11.37 52.77 44.12
N GLU A 457 11.97 52.61 42.95
CA GLU A 457 11.22 52.21 41.76
C GLU A 457 10.73 50.77 41.89
N ALA A 458 9.44 50.55 41.64
CA ALA A 458 8.85 49.21 41.64
C ALA A 458 9.27 48.48 40.36
N ARG A 459 9.96 47.35 40.53
CA ARG A 459 10.46 46.54 39.41
C ARG A 459 9.39 45.55 38.96
N TYR A 460 9.45 45.10 37.71
CA TYR A 460 8.60 44.03 37.19
C TYR A 460 9.41 43.01 36.40
N ALA A 461 8.90 41.79 36.32
CA ALA A 461 9.43 40.71 35.50
C ALA A 461 8.30 40.04 34.71
N ILE A 462 8.62 39.65 33.49
CA ILE A 462 7.76 38.89 32.60
C ILE A 462 8.30 37.46 32.58
N MET A 463 7.48 36.51 33.03
CA MET A 463 7.85 35.11 33.14
C MET A 463 7.16 34.32 32.01
N GLY A 464 7.95 33.65 31.17
CA GLY A 464 7.43 32.74 30.15
C GLY A 464 7.18 31.37 30.76
N LEU A 465 6.02 30.78 30.50
CA LEU A 465 5.63 29.43 30.93
C LEU A 465 5.39 28.52 29.73
N GLY A 466 5.06 27.25 30.01
CA GLY A 466 4.67 26.25 29.02
C GLY A 466 5.64 26.18 27.83
N LYS A 467 5.15 26.35 26.60
CA LYS A 467 5.99 26.23 25.38
C LYS A 467 6.98 27.38 25.23
N LEU A 468 6.60 28.60 25.59
CA LEU A 468 7.49 29.77 25.52
C LEU A 468 8.63 29.64 26.54
N GLY A 469 8.28 29.34 27.79
CA GLY A 469 9.23 29.12 28.86
C GLY A 469 10.18 27.95 28.57
N GLY A 470 9.67 26.85 28.02
CA GLY A 470 10.50 25.71 27.65
C GLY A 470 11.09 25.72 26.25
N GLU A 471 11.17 26.88 25.57
CA GLU A 471 11.78 27.05 24.24
C GLU A 471 11.29 26.01 23.20
N ALA A 472 9.98 25.74 23.20
CA ALA A 472 9.32 24.70 22.41
C ALA A 472 8.11 25.25 21.62
N ILE A 473 8.21 26.50 21.16
CA ILE A 473 7.21 27.14 20.31
C ILE A 473 7.27 26.51 18.92
N GLY A 474 6.13 26.06 18.40
CA GLY A 474 5.98 25.62 17.01
C GLY A 474 4.96 26.48 16.29
N TYR A 475 4.58 26.06 15.08
CA TYR A 475 3.46 26.65 14.34
C TYR A 475 2.23 26.80 15.23
N ALA A 476 1.46 27.87 15.06
CA ALA A 476 0.22 28.12 15.79
C ALA A 476 0.31 27.86 17.32
N SER A 477 1.32 28.49 17.96
CA SER A 477 1.48 28.45 19.41
C SER A 477 1.08 29.76 20.07
N ASP A 478 0.30 29.65 21.15
CA ASP A 478 0.07 30.68 22.15
C ASP A 478 1.32 30.93 23.00
N LEU A 479 1.32 32.09 23.65
CA LEU A 479 2.39 32.61 24.50
C LEU A 479 1.90 32.64 25.95
N GLU A 480 2.25 31.61 26.70
CA GLU A 480 1.89 31.49 28.11
C GLU A 480 2.81 32.37 28.97
N ILE A 481 2.25 33.38 29.64
CA ILE A 481 3.01 34.42 30.34
C ILE A 481 2.42 34.72 31.72
N LEU A 482 3.29 35.02 32.68
CA LEU A 482 2.95 35.54 34.01
C LEU A 482 3.72 36.85 34.27
N PHE A 483 3.00 37.89 34.69
CA PHE A 483 3.57 39.19 35.04
C PHE A 483 3.67 39.34 36.55
N ILE A 484 4.87 39.66 37.04
CA ILE A 484 5.13 39.82 38.47
C ILE A 484 5.79 41.18 38.72
N TYR A 485 5.35 41.91 39.74
CA TYR A 485 5.98 43.16 40.18
C TYR A 485 6.46 43.10 41.64
N SER A 486 7.43 43.93 42.00
CA SER A 486 8.20 43.79 43.24
C SER A 486 7.35 44.03 44.49
N ASP A 487 6.72 45.21 44.60
CA ASP A 487 6.09 45.65 45.85
C ASP A 487 4.87 46.55 45.61
N ARG A 488 4.06 46.68 46.68
CA ARG A 488 2.98 47.66 46.76
C ARG A 488 3.54 49.08 46.80
N GLY A 489 2.70 50.01 46.39
CA GLY A 489 3.03 51.43 46.33
C GLY A 489 2.17 52.14 45.30
N ARG A 490 2.64 53.30 44.86
CA ARG A 490 1.88 54.22 44.02
C ARG A 490 2.78 54.92 43.02
N THR A 491 2.22 55.38 41.91
CA THR A 491 2.95 56.18 40.93
C THR A 491 3.26 57.59 41.44
N ASP A 492 4.35 58.18 40.98
CA ASP A 492 4.82 59.51 41.42
C ASP A 492 4.36 60.69 40.55
N GLY A 493 3.47 60.44 39.58
CA GLY A 493 2.93 61.47 38.68
C GLY A 493 1.69 62.19 39.23
N GLU A 494 1.19 63.16 38.47
CA GLU A 494 0.03 63.98 38.85
C GLU A 494 -1.25 63.15 39.06
N LYS A 495 -1.47 62.15 38.19
CA LYS A 495 -2.54 61.15 38.34
C LYS A 495 -1.98 59.94 39.07
N ASN A 496 -2.08 59.98 40.39
CA ASN A 496 -1.51 58.97 41.26
C ASN A 496 -2.39 57.71 41.35
N ILE A 497 -1.94 56.59 40.80
CA ILE A 497 -2.60 55.28 40.86
C ILE A 497 -1.77 54.26 41.64
N THR A 498 -2.40 53.17 42.10
CA THR A 498 -1.67 52.10 42.80
C THR A 498 -0.79 51.30 41.84
N ASN A 499 0.29 50.69 42.34
CA ASN A 499 1.11 49.78 41.53
C ASN A 499 0.28 48.63 40.94
N THR A 500 -0.70 48.10 41.69
CA THR A 500 -1.62 47.08 41.19
C THR A 500 -2.37 47.56 39.95
N GLU A 501 -2.99 48.75 40.00
CA GLU A 501 -3.68 49.34 38.85
C GLU A 501 -2.73 49.63 37.69
N PHE A 502 -1.54 50.17 37.97
CA PHE A 502 -0.53 50.48 36.96
C PHE A 502 -0.10 49.23 36.18
N PHE A 503 0.27 48.15 36.89
CA PHE A 503 0.70 46.92 36.24
C PHE A 503 -0.47 46.15 35.60
N GLU A 504 -1.71 46.25 36.12
CA GLU A 504 -2.88 45.72 35.40
C GLU A 504 -3.12 46.46 34.08
N LEU A 505 -3.01 47.80 34.07
CA LEU A 505 -3.09 48.59 32.84
C LEU A 505 -1.96 48.23 31.87
N MET A 506 -0.75 47.99 32.39
CA MET A 506 0.38 47.56 31.57
C MET A 506 0.11 46.22 30.88
N VAL A 507 -0.36 45.21 31.63
CA VAL A 507 -0.68 43.89 31.04
C VAL A 507 -1.82 43.99 30.03
N ARG A 508 -2.86 44.80 30.32
CA ARG A 508 -3.93 45.07 29.33
C ARG A 508 -3.38 45.77 28.10
N GLY A 509 -2.52 46.77 28.26
CA GLY A 509 -1.88 47.47 27.16
C GLY A 509 -1.12 46.50 26.27
N ILE A 510 -0.26 45.67 26.84
CA ILE A 510 0.50 44.65 26.11
C ILE A 510 -0.43 43.68 25.37
N PHE A 511 -1.47 43.18 26.05
CA PHE A 511 -2.45 42.25 25.49
C PHE A 511 -3.19 42.84 24.27
N HIS A 512 -3.57 44.13 24.31
CA HIS A 512 -4.25 44.79 23.19
C HIS A 512 -3.30 45.28 22.09
N PHE A 513 -2.01 45.44 22.40
CA PHE A 513 -0.99 45.91 21.46
C PHE A 513 -0.54 44.77 20.53
N ILE A 514 -0.37 43.55 21.06
CA ILE A 514 0.00 42.39 20.25
C ILE A 514 -1.24 41.73 19.67
N GLU A 515 -1.37 41.76 18.34
CA GLU A 515 -2.52 41.23 17.61
C GLU A 515 -2.23 39.82 17.06
N ALA A 516 -3.15 38.90 17.32
CA ALA A 516 -3.16 37.56 16.74
C ALA A 516 -4.15 37.51 15.57
N LYS A 517 -3.68 37.14 14.37
CA LYS A 517 -4.55 37.00 13.18
C LYS A 517 -5.59 35.89 13.32
N ARG A 518 -5.26 34.84 14.07
CA ARG A 518 -6.13 33.69 14.37
C ARG A 518 -5.91 33.23 15.80
N GLU A 519 -6.92 32.56 16.34
CA GLU A 519 -6.84 31.96 17.68
C GLU A 519 -5.65 30.99 17.78
N GLY A 520 -4.88 31.14 18.86
CA GLY A 520 -3.74 30.28 19.18
C GLY A 520 -2.44 30.57 18.45
N ILE A 521 -2.35 31.57 17.54
CA ILE A 521 -1.08 31.95 16.90
C ILE A 521 -0.55 33.24 17.52
N PHE A 522 0.54 33.14 18.29
CA PHE A 522 1.16 34.29 18.97
C PHE A 522 0.19 35.00 19.93
N GLN A 523 -0.88 34.33 20.32
CA GLN A 523 -1.89 34.85 21.24
C GLN A 523 -1.37 34.77 22.67
N ILE A 524 -1.43 35.87 23.40
CA ILE A 524 -1.03 35.91 24.81
C ILE A 524 -2.05 35.13 25.65
N ASP A 525 -1.57 34.13 26.39
CA ASP A 525 -2.35 33.36 27.36
C ASP A 525 -1.89 33.65 28.79
N LEU A 526 -2.81 34.22 29.58
CA LEU A 526 -2.59 34.60 30.98
C LEU A 526 -3.28 33.65 31.96
N ARG A 527 -3.78 32.48 31.52
CA ARG A 527 -4.58 31.58 32.35
C ARG A 527 -3.82 30.88 33.47
N LEU A 528 -2.49 30.78 33.38
CA LEU A 528 -1.64 30.11 34.38
C LEU A 528 -1.23 31.02 35.56
N ARG A 529 -1.77 32.24 35.63
CA ARG A 529 -1.55 33.13 36.78
C ARG A 529 -2.31 32.65 38.03
N PRO A 530 -1.86 33.02 39.24
CA PRO A 530 -2.60 32.80 40.48
C PRO A 530 -4.10 33.10 40.36
N HIS A 531 -4.94 32.15 40.78
CA HIS A 531 -6.41 32.18 40.65
C HIS A 531 -6.95 32.17 39.21
N GLY A 532 -6.12 31.86 38.22
CA GLY A 532 -6.48 31.71 36.82
C GLY A 532 -7.21 32.93 36.27
N LYS A 533 -8.33 32.70 35.55
CA LYS A 533 -9.14 33.77 34.94
C LYS A 533 -9.70 34.78 35.95
N SER A 534 -9.89 34.39 37.21
CA SER A 534 -10.44 35.24 38.27
C SER A 534 -9.37 36.02 39.05
N GLY A 535 -8.09 35.75 38.80
CA GLY A 535 -6.97 36.45 39.42
C GLY A 535 -6.59 37.76 38.72
N PRO A 536 -5.82 38.63 39.40
CA PRO A 536 -5.32 39.88 38.82
C PRO A 536 -4.41 39.60 37.62
N LEU A 537 -4.36 40.51 36.66
CA LEU A 537 -3.57 40.32 35.44
C LEU A 537 -2.05 40.41 35.69
N ALA A 538 -1.65 41.20 36.68
CA ALA A 538 -0.29 41.28 37.21
C ALA A 538 -0.30 40.95 38.71
N VAL A 539 0.71 40.22 39.17
CA VAL A 539 0.75 39.71 40.56
C VAL A 539 1.91 40.33 41.32
N SER A 540 1.70 40.79 42.55
CA SER A 540 2.82 41.22 43.40
C SER A 540 3.69 40.03 43.81
N MET A 541 4.98 40.25 44.04
CA MET A 541 5.89 39.22 44.54
C MET A 541 5.36 38.60 45.85
N GLU A 542 4.80 39.42 46.73
CA GLU A 542 4.15 38.98 47.98
C GLU A 542 3.01 38.00 47.70
N SER A 543 2.07 38.38 46.82
CA SER A 543 0.93 37.53 46.44
C SER A 543 1.37 36.24 45.74
N TYR A 544 2.41 36.32 44.89
CA TYR A 544 3.00 35.15 44.26
C TYR A 544 3.58 34.17 45.30
N CYS A 545 4.37 34.68 46.25
CA CYS A 545 4.93 33.87 47.33
C CYS A 545 3.84 33.31 48.26
N GLN A 546 2.76 34.06 48.53
CA GLN A 546 1.66 33.59 49.35
C GLN A 546 0.85 32.48 48.65
N TYR A 547 0.65 32.59 47.33
CA TYR A 547 -0.13 31.62 46.56
C TYR A 547 0.61 30.30 46.36
N TYR A 548 1.90 30.37 45.98
CA TYR A 548 2.72 29.19 45.68
C TYR A 548 3.55 28.69 46.88
N GLY A 549 3.80 29.52 47.89
CA GLY A 549 4.60 29.17 49.07
C GLY A 549 3.90 28.19 50.00
N THR A 550 4.55 27.84 51.12
CA THR A 550 4.06 26.84 52.07
C THR A 550 2.71 27.23 52.66
N GLY A 551 1.68 26.38 52.49
CA GLY A 551 0.30 26.65 52.93
C GLY A 551 -0.56 27.47 51.94
N GLY A 552 -0.02 27.82 50.77
CA GLY A 552 -0.75 28.53 49.71
C GLY A 552 -1.76 27.66 48.94
N GLN A 553 -2.59 28.29 48.09
CA GLN A 553 -3.75 27.67 47.42
C GLN A 553 -3.44 27.01 46.06
N ALA A 554 -2.19 27.04 45.58
CA ALA A 554 -1.83 26.45 44.28
C ALA A 554 -2.05 24.93 44.24
N HIS A 555 -2.66 24.45 43.15
CA HIS A 555 -2.82 23.03 42.86
C HIS A 555 -1.52 22.39 42.34
N SER A 556 -1.40 21.06 42.43
CA SER A 556 -0.18 20.34 42.01
C SER A 556 0.19 20.56 40.54
N PHE A 557 -0.81 20.64 39.65
CA PHE A 557 -0.56 20.91 38.22
C PHE A 557 -0.09 22.35 37.96
N GLU A 558 -0.52 23.32 38.76
CA GLU A 558 -0.05 24.71 38.66
C GLU A 558 1.41 24.79 39.09
N MET A 559 1.78 24.11 40.17
CA MET A 559 3.17 23.99 40.60
C MET A 559 4.04 23.25 39.58
N LEU A 560 3.53 22.17 38.97
CA LEU A 560 4.25 21.45 37.90
C LEU A 560 4.50 22.35 36.67
N SER A 561 3.54 23.22 36.33
CA SER A 561 3.70 24.16 35.21
C SER A 561 4.86 25.15 35.41
N LEU A 562 5.24 25.41 36.67
CA LEU A 562 6.35 26.27 37.01
C LEU A 562 7.72 25.67 36.65
N VAL A 563 7.84 24.36 36.43
CA VAL A 563 9.11 23.71 36.02
C VAL A 563 9.69 24.38 34.76
N ARG A 564 8.82 24.81 33.83
CA ARG A 564 9.22 25.48 32.59
C ARG A 564 9.27 26.99 32.70
N MET A 565 8.91 27.57 33.85
CA MET A 565 8.84 29.02 34.02
C MET A 565 10.24 29.63 34.00
N ARG A 566 10.49 30.66 33.19
CA ARG A 566 11.74 31.45 33.22
C ARG A 566 11.49 32.92 32.95
N CYS A 567 12.41 33.78 33.36
CA CYS A 567 12.37 35.20 33.06
C CYS A 567 12.64 35.42 31.57
N ILE A 568 11.71 36.06 30.87
CA ILE A 568 11.82 36.41 29.46
C ILE A 568 11.90 37.93 29.22
N GLY A 569 11.57 38.75 30.23
CA GLY A 569 11.53 40.20 30.09
C GLY A 569 11.40 40.97 31.39
N GLY A 570 11.51 42.29 31.31
CA GLY A 570 11.54 43.20 32.47
C GLY A 570 12.91 43.25 33.16
N ASP A 571 12.93 43.49 34.47
CA ASP A 571 14.15 43.59 35.27
C ASP A 571 14.80 42.20 35.48
N ARG A 572 16.00 42.02 34.95
CA ARG A 572 16.71 40.72 34.97
C ARG A 572 17.07 40.24 36.37
N GLU A 573 17.46 41.15 37.27
CA GLU A 573 17.85 40.79 38.63
C GLU A 573 16.63 40.32 39.44
N PHE A 574 15.52 41.03 39.32
CA PHE A 574 14.25 40.69 39.91
C PHE A 574 13.69 39.39 39.34
N GLY A 575 13.72 39.20 38.02
CA GLY A 575 13.35 37.95 37.36
C GLY A 575 14.15 36.75 37.88
N GLY A 576 15.48 36.88 37.99
CA GLY A 576 16.34 35.84 38.58
C GLY A 576 16.07 35.58 40.07
N ARG A 577 15.50 36.54 40.80
CA ARG A 577 14.98 36.31 42.16
C ARG A 577 13.72 35.47 42.14
N ILE A 578 12.78 35.73 41.22
CA ILE A 578 11.57 34.92 41.04
C ILE A 578 11.92 33.48 40.65
N GLU A 579 12.89 33.25 39.75
CA GLU A 579 13.33 31.89 39.37
C GLU A 579 13.91 31.09 40.55
N ARG A 580 14.61 31.76 41.47
CA ARG A 580 15.10 31.12 42.70
C ARG A 580 13.95 30.72 43.63
N ILE A 581 12.92 31.55 43.73
CA ILE A 581 11.71 31.25 44.51
C ILE A 581 10.93 30.10 43.86
N ARG A 582 10.80 30.10 42.53
CA ARG A 582 10.27 28.97 41.77
C ARG A 582 10.99 27.68 42.14
N ASP A 583 12.32 27.68 42.14
CA ASP A 583 13.10 26.48 42.49
C ASP A 583 12.80 25.98 43.91
N GLU A 584 12.69 26.91 44.87
CA GLU A 584 12.33 26.59 46.24
C GLU A 584 10.93 25.97 46.34
N VAL A 585 9.95 26.57 45.66
CA VAL A 585 8.57 26.07 45.58
C VAL A 585 8.50 24.69 44.92
N VAL A 586 9.15 24.50 43.78
CA VAL A 586 8.99 23.29 42.95
C VAL A 586 9.79 22.12 43.52
N TYR A 587 11.05 22.34 43.91
CA TYR A 587 11.98 21.24 44.22
C TYR A 587 12.22 21.00 45.71
N PHE A 588 11.85 21.94 46.60
CA PHE A 588 12.13 21.81 48.04
C PHE A 588 10.88 21.74 48.92
N SER A 589 9.72 22.18 48.43
CA SER A 589 8.49 22.27 49.23
C SER A 589 7.81 20.91 49.50
N ASN A 590 8.09 19.87 48.70
CA ASN A 590 7.39 18.58 48.71
C ASN A 590 5.85 18.68 48.61
N ARG A 591 5.32 19.74 47.97
CA ARG A 591 3.87 19.99 47.89
C ARG A 591 3.15 19.39 46.69
N ILE A 592 3.88 18.91 45.69
CA ILE A 592 3.30 18.35 44.47
C ILE A 592 2.79 16.94 44.78
N ASP A 593 1.47 16.75 44.72
CA ASP A 593 0.81 15.46 44.81
C ASP A 593 0.69 14.84 43.41
N PHE A 594 1.36 13.69 43.22
CA PHE A 594 1.35 12.98 41.94
C PHE A 594 0.00 12.32 41.64
N GLU A 595 -0.82 12.03 42.66
CA GLU A 595 -2.16 11.49 42.45
C GLU A 595 -3.10 12.57 41.88
N GLU A 596 -3.00 13.81 42.37
CA GLU A 596 -3.74 14.96 41.81
C GLU A 596 -3.38 15.19 40.33
N ILE A 597 -2.09 15.03 39.96
CA ILE A 597 -1.62 15.13 38.58
C ILE A 597 -2.22 14.01 37.72
N ARG A 598 -2.26 12.79 38.24
CA ARG A 598 -2.84 11.63 37.55
C ARG A 598 -4.35 11.80 37.32
N GLU A 599 -5.11 12.19 38.32
CA GLU A 599 -6.56 12.46 38.21
C GLU A 599 -6.86 13.57 37.17
N LEU A 600 -6.04 14.62 37.16
CA LEU A 600 -6.12 15.64 36.12
C LEU A 600 -5.86 15.05 34.73
N ARG A 601 -4.86 14.18 34.61
CA ARG A 601 -4.50 13.57 33.33
C ARG A 601 -5.63 12.68 32.81
N GLU A 602 -6.27 11.88 33.66
CA GLU A 602 -7.44 11.08 33.29
C GLU A 602 -8.59 11.94 32.75
N ARG A 603 -8.88 13.07 33.40
CA ARG A 603 -9.87 14.05 32.91
C ARG A 603 -9.49 14.61 31.55
N GLN A 604 -8.23 15.00 31.35
CA GLN A 604 -7.76 15.53 30.07
C GLN A 604 -7.92 14.53 28.92
N ILE A 605 -7.68 13.23 29.16
CA ILE A 605 -7.91 12.19 28.15
C ILE A 605 -9.40 12.11 27.82
N LYS A 606 -10.25 12.05 28.84
CA LYS A 606 -11.70 11.92 28.64
C LYS A 606 -12.28 13.11 27.85
N GLU A 607 -11.77 14.31 28.08
CA GLU A 607 -12.25 15.54 27.44
C GLU A 607 -11.61 15.80 26.06
N LYS A 608 -10.33 15.47 25.88
CA LYS A 608 -9.53 15.88 24.71
C LYS A 608 -9.07 14.73 23.82
N ALA A 609 -9.29 13.48 24.23
CA ALA A 609 -9.09 12.28 23.41
C ALA A 609 -10.42 11.50 23.33
N ALA A 610 -11.18 11.75 22.25
CA ALA A 610 -12.45 11.06 21.99
C ALA A 610 -12.25 9.54 21.80
N MET A 611 -13.28 8.73 22.11
CA MET A 611 -13.26 7.30 21.82
C MET A 611 -13.07 7.05 20.32
N GLY A 612 -12.06 6.26 19.96
CA GLY A 612 -11.79 5.82 18.59
C GLY A 612 -10.92 6.76 17.74
N LYS A 613 -10.52 7.95 18.22
CA LYS A 613 -9.61 8.85 17.51
C LYS A 613 -8.35 9.13 18.32
N LEU A 614 -7.18 8.92 17.72
CA LEU A 614 -5.90 9.22 18.34
C LEU A 614 -5.62 10.73 18.30
N ASN A 615 -5.12 11.27 19.41
CA ASN A 615 -4.67 12.64 19.54
C ASN A 615 -3.17 12.64 19.85
N ALA A 616 -2.36 13.27 19.00
CA ALA A 616 -0.90 13.25 19.12
C ALA A 616 -0.37 13.84 20.46
N LYS A 617 -1.17 14.69 21.12
CA LYS A 617 -0.80 15.34 22.37
C LYS A 617 -1.37 14.64 23.60
N PHE A 618 -2.66 14.29 23.58
CA PHE A 618 -3.41 13.88 24.77
C PHE A 618 -3.76 12.39 24.84
N SER A 619 -3.58 11.59 23.79
CA SER A 619 -3.79 10.14 23.89
C SER A 619 -2.72 9.47 24.76
N PRO A 620 -2.98 8.28 25.34
CA PRO A 620 -1.98 7.52 26.10
C PRO A 620 -0.70 7.26 25.27
N GLY A 621 0.46 7.64 25.81
CA GLY A 621 1.74 7.61 25.10
C GLY A 621 2.00 8.86 24.22
N GLY A 622 1.10 9.84 24.23
CA GLY A 622 1.26 11.10 23.51
C GLY A 622 2.24 12.06 24.19
N LEU A 623 2.41 13.25 23.61
CA LEU A 623 3.38 14.24 24.07
C LEU A 623 3.22 14.62 25.55
N VAL A 624 1.99 14.74 26.06
CA VAL A 624 1.76 15.16 27.46
C VAL A 624 2.27 14.14 28.45
N ASP A 625 2.12 12.84 28.18
CA ASP A 625 2.62 11.78 29.08
C ASP A 625 4.14 11.83 29.19
N LEU A 626 4.82 12.08 28.07
CA LEU A 626 6.27 12.29 28.03
C LEU A 626 6.67 13.54 28.83
N GLU A 627 6.05 14.69 28.56
CA GLU A 627 6.41 15.95 29.23
C GLU A 627 6.15 15.89 30.74
N TYR A 628 5.00 15.36 31.16
CA TYR A 628 4.65 15.22 32.57
C TYR A 628 5.59 14.23 33.26
N GLY A 629 5.89 13.09 32.63
CA GLY A 629 6.83 12.12 33.20
C GLY A 629 8.23 12.71 33.40
N VAL A 630 8.76 13.44 32.42
CA VAL A 630 10.07 14.12 32.57
C VAL A 630 10.01 15.17 33.68
N GLN A 631 8.97 16.02 33.72
CA GLN A 631 8.82 17.04 34.78
C GLN A 631 8.66 16.42 36.17
N THR A 632 7.94 15.31 36.29
CA THR A 632 7.81 14.55 37.53
C THR A 632 9.18 14.05 38.01
N LEU A 633 10.03 13.51 37.12
CA LEU A 633 11.40 13.12 37.49
C LEU A 633 12.24 14.34 37.92
N GLN A 634 12.07 15.50 37.25
CA GLN A 634 12.73 16.74 37.66
C GLN A 634 12.29 17.16 39.07
N VAL A 635 11.00 17.06 39.40
CA VAL A 635 10.48 17.36 40.75
C VAL A 635 11.04 16.38 41.79
N MET A 636 11.00 15.07 41.49
CA MET A 636 11.45 14.01 42.40
C MET A 636 12.95 14.12 42.75
N TYR A 637 13.79 14.39 41.75
CA TYR A 637 15.25 14.39 41.92
C TYR A 637 15.85 15.80 41.96
N GLY A 638 15.05 16.84 41.73
CA GLY A 638 15.55 18.21 41.61
C GLY A 638 16.13 18.70 42.92
N LYS A 639 15.63 18.21 44.06
CA LYS A 639 16.22 18.52 45.37
C LYS A 639 17.69 18.09 45.47
N SER A 640 18.03 16.91 44.97
CA SER A 640 19.36 16.30 45.08
C SER A 640 20.28 16.61 43.89
N SER A 641 19.74 16.93 42.70
CA SER A 641 20.53 17.30 41.53
C SER A 641 20.09 18.65 40.97
N LYS A 642 21.04 19.60 40.89
CA LYS A 642 20.78 20.94 40.34
C LYS A 642 20.69 20.92 38.81
N ASP A 643 21.42 20.02 38.15
CA ASP A 643 21.55 20.01 36.69
C ASP A 643 20.23 19.68 35.99
N ILE A 644 19.33 18.96 36.67
CA ILE A 644 18.00 18.64 36.14
C ILE A 644 16.98 19.77 36.34
N ARG A 645 17.31 20.86 37.05
CA ARG A 645 16.42 22.02 37.28
C ARG A 645 16.41 22.97 36.07
N THR A 646 16.20 22.41 34.90
CA THR A 646 16.20 23.13 33.63
C THR A 646 14.78 23.24 33.07
N TYR A 647 14.47 24.36 32.43
CA TYR A 647 13.17 24.61 31.80
C TYR A 647 13.01 23.86 30.46
N SER A 648 14.11 23.36 29.89
CA SER A 648 14.15 22.65 28.60
C SER A 648 14.05 21.13 28.80
N ILE A 649 13.02 20.51 28.21
CA ILE A 649 12.83 19.04 28.26
C ILE A 649 14.04 18.30 27.68
N HIS A 650 14.67 18.83 26.63
CA HIS A 650 15.85 18.18 26.04
C HIS A 650 17.04 18.18 27.00
N ASN A 651 17.27 19.31 27.68
CA ASN A 651 18.32 19.39 28.70
C ASN A 651 17.99 18.51 29.91
N ALA A 652 16.70 18.42 30.28
CA ALA A 652 16.24 17.57 31.37
C ALA A 652 16.49 16.08 31.08
N LEU A 653 16.16 15.61 29.86
CA LEU A 653 16.44 14.23 29.44
C LEU A 653 17.94 13.91 29.52
N ASN A 654 18.79 14.78 28.95
CA ASN A 654 20.24 14.61 29.03
C ASN A 654 20.73 14.57 30.47
N ALA A 655 20.30 15.52 31.31
CA ALA A 655 20.72 15.61 32.71
C ALA A 655 20.23 14.40 33.54
N LEU A 656 19.01 13.90 33.30
CA LEU A 656 18.48 12.70 33.97
C LEU A 656 19.32 11.46 33.63
N LYS A 657 19.76 11.33 32.38
CA LYS A 657 20.67 10.26 31.93
C LYS A 657 22.06 10.42 32.54
N ASP A 658 22.66 11.60 32.43
CA ASP A 658 24.03 11.88 32.89
C ASP A 658 24.18 11.70 34.41
N ASN A 659 23.10 11.94 35.17
CA ASN A 659 23.05 11.72 36.62
C ASN A 659 22.62 10.30 37.04
N GLY A 660 22.35 9.40 36.08
CA GLY A 660 21.99 8.00 36.34
C GLY A 660 20.55 7.77 36.81
N PHE A 661 19.68 8.77 36.74
CA PHE A 661 18.24 8.64 37.03
C PHE A 661 17.45 8.02 35.87
N MET A 662 18.05 7.97 34.68
CA MET A 662 17.49 7.35 33.48
C MET A 662 18.56 6.55 32.75
N ASN A 663 18.24 5.35 32.27
CA ASN A 663 19.18 4.56 31.48
C ASN A 663 19.28 5.08 30.02
N TYR A 664 20.36 4.71 29.32
CA TYR A 664 20.64 5.16 27.95
C TYR A 664 19.53 4.79 26.95
N GLU A 665 19.00 3.57 27.03
CA GLU A 665 17.95 3.08 26.13
C GLU A 665 16.64 3.86 26.26
N VAL A 666 16.18 4.14 27.48
CA VAL A 666 14.99 4.98 27.71
C VAL A 666 15.25 6.41 27.26
N HIS A 667 16.42 6.96 27.54
CA HIS A 667 16.80 8.31 27.10
C HIS A 667 16.71 8.47 25.59
N ASP A 668 17.31 7.57 24.82
CA ASP A 668 17.35 7.67 23.36
C ASP A 668 15.94 7.55 22.78
N ARG A 669 15.15 6.57 23.26
CA ARG A 669 13.74 6.40 22.86
C ARG A 669 12.88 7.64 23.15
N LEU A 670 13.00 8.22 24.35
CA LEU A 670 12.23 9.42 24.70
C LEU A 670 12.70 10.66 23.95
N THR A 671 13.99 10.78 23.66
CA THR A 671 14.53 11.89 22.87
C THR A 671 13.98 11.85 21.45
N GLU A 672 13.98 10.68 20.82
CA GLU A 672 13.40 10.48 19.49
C GLU A 672 11.87 10.63 19.52
N ALA A 673 11.17 10.07 20.51
CA ALA A 673 9.73 10.24 20.68
C ALA A 673 9.33 11.70 20.85
N TYR A 674 10.08 12.48 21.65
CA TYR A 674 9.83 13.92 21.81
C TYR A 674 10.00 14.67 20.49
N ARG A 675 11.07 14.39 19.73
CA ARG A 675 11.30 15.00 18.42
C ARG A 675 10.16 14.68 17.45
N PHE A 676 9.85 13.39 17.31
CA PHE A 676 8.77 12.90 16.45
C PHE A 676 7.42 13.53 16.80
N MET A 677 7.03 13.53 18.08
CA MET A 677 5.74 14.09 18.50
C MET A 677 5.64 15.60 18.23
N ARG A 678 6.75 16.33 18.37
CA ARG A 678 6.81 17.76 18.06
C ARG A 678 6.68 18.03 16.57
N GLU A 679 7.34 17.23 15.73
CA GLU A 679 7.22 17.29 14.27
C GLU A 679 5.82 16.90 13.80
N LEU A 680 5.22 15.86 14.38
CA LEU A 680 3.85 15.42 14.09
C LEU A 680 2.83 16.52 14.41
N ILE A 681 2.91 17.12 15.60
CA ILE A 681 2.01 18.21 16.00
C ILE A 681 2.19 19.42 15.07
N ASN A 682 3.42 19.74 14.68
CA ASN A 682 3.67 20.80 13.71
C ASN A 682 3.08 20.48 12.33
N GLY A 683 3.23 19.24 11.86
CA GLY A 683 2.64 18.77 10.62
C GLY A 683 1.11 18.87 10.62
N LEU A 684 0.47 18.52 11.74
CA LEU A 684 -0.98 18.68 11.94
C LEU A 684 -1.41 20.14 11.97
N ARG A 685 -0.65 21.01 12.65
CA ARG A 685 -0.97 22.44 12.73
C ARG A 685 -0.80 23.15 11.39
N MET A 686 0.21 22.77 10.60
CA MET A 686 0.37 23.27 9.24
C MET A 686 -0.81 22.88 8.33
N LEU A 687 -1.34 21.67 8.53
CA LEU A 687 -2.52 21.17 7.81
C LEU A 687 -3.80 21.92 8.20
N ARG A 688 -4.10 21.97 9.50
CA ARG A 688 -5.38 22.49 10.01
C ARG A 688 -5.42 24.01 10.18
N GLY A 689 -4.27 24.67 10.27
CA GLY A 689 -4.17 26.10 10.57
C GLY A 689 -4.71 26.50 11.95
N SER A 690 -4.83 25.55 12.88
CA SER A 690 -5.38 25.74 14.23
C SER A 690 -4.54 24.99 15.27
N ALA A 691 -4.47 25.55 16.48
CA ALA A 691 -3.81 24.93 17.62
C ALA A 691 -4.66 23.85 18.32
N LEU A 692 -5.97 23.79 18.03
CA LEU A 692 -6.96 23.04 18.80
C LEU A 692 -7.19 21.62 18.25
N ASP A 693 -7.16 21.44 16.93
CA ASP A 693 -7.36 20.13 16.31
C ASP A 693 -6.03 19.40 16.13
N LEU A 694 -5.75 18.48 17.04
CA LEU A 694 -4.58 17.59 17.02
C LEU A 694 -4.99 16.12 16.89
N PHE A 695 -6.19 15.86 16.39
CA PHE A 695 -6.61 14.51 16.07
C PHE A 695 -5.94 14.03 14.80
N LEU A 696 -5.46 12.79 14.84
CA LEU A 696 -4.88 12.15 13.68
C LEU A 696 -5.98 11.78 12.68
N PRO A 697 -5.77 12.02 11.38
CA PRO A 697 -6.61 11.44 10.35
C PRO A 697 -6.61 9.92 10.42
N GLU A 698 -7.65 9.28 9.89
CA GLU A 698 -7.71 7.81 9.80
C GLU A 698 -6.61 7.30 8.85
N THR A 699 -5.97 6.18 9.20
CA THR A 699 -4.75 5.69 8.55
C THR A 699 -4.91 5.35 7.06
N GLU A 700 -6.13 5.01 6.63
CA GLU A 700 -6.46 4.68 5.24
C GLU A 700 -6.83 5.92 4.39
N THR A 701 -6.85 7.11 5.00
CA THR A 701 -7.24 8.35 4.30
C THR A 701 -6.07 9.02 3.59
N PRO A 702 -6.32 9.72 2.46
CA PRO A 702 -5.31 10.53 1.78
C PRO A 702 -4.70 11.59 2.70
N GLU A 703 -5.49 12.12 3.63
CA GLU A 703 -5.04 13.13 4.58
C GLU A 703 -3.92 12.61 5.50
N PHE A 704 -3.99 11.34 5.93
CA PHE A 704 -2.92 10.70 6.70
C PHE A 704 -1.65 10.52 5.87
N GLU A 705 -1.79 10.17 4.60
CA GLU A 705 -0.64 10.08 3.68
C GLU A 705 0.00 11.45 3.43
N HIS A 706 -0.80 12.51 3.27
CA HIS A 706 -0.30 13.88 3.13
C HIS A 706 0.44 14.33 4.39
N LEU A 707 -0.07 13.97 5.57
CA LEU A 707 0.62 14.19 6.85
C LEU A 707 1.96 13.46 6.89
N ALA A 708 2.01 12.20 6.45
CA ALA A 708 3.26 11.45 6.37
C ALA A 708 4.28 12.11 5.43
N ARG A 709 3.86 12.54 4.24
CA ARG A 709 4.76 13.26 3.32
C ARG A 709 5.25 14.59 3.92
N ARG A 710 4.40 15.29 4.68
CA ARG A 710 4.78 16.52 5.39
C ARG A 710 5.81 16.26 6.50
N MET A 711 5.74 15.10 7.15
CA MET A 711 6.76 14.63 8.09
C MET A 711 8.04 14.14 7.42
N GLY A 712 8.12 14.18 6.09
CA GLY A 712 9.32 13.84 5.32
C GLY A 712 9.38 12.41 4.81
N TYR A 713 8.36 11.57 5.08
CA TYR A 713 8.30 10.21 4.56
C TYR A 713 8.09 10.22 3.03
N ARG A 714 8.84 9.37 2.31
CA ARG A 714 8.82 9.33 0.83
C ARG A 714 8.63 7.92 0.31
N TYR A 715 8.15 7.83 -0.93
CA TYR A 715 8.17 6.60 -1.72
C TYR A 715 9.62 6.28 -2.12
N GLY A 716 10.31 5.53 -1.28
CA GLY A 716 11.68 5.07 -1.52
C GLY A 716 11.86 3.55 -1.43
N GLY A 717 10.81 2.82 -1.05
CA GLY A 717 10.80 1.38 -0.85
C GLY A 717 9.38 0.81 -0.94
N ALA A 718 9.19 -0.43 -0.53
CA ALA A 718 7.89 -1.11 -0.64
C ALA A 718 6.87 -0.75 0.46
N ILE A 719 7.30 -0.06 1.54
CA ILE A 719 6.39 0.53 2.55
C ILE A 719 5.98 1.94 2.11
N THR A 720 4.67 2.24 2.14
CA THR A 720 4.16 3.58 1.82
C THR A 720 4.50 4.61 2.89
N PRO A 721 4.52 5.92 2.58
CA PRO A 721 4.72 6.97 3.59
C PRO A 721 3.74 6.87 4.77
N ALA A 722 2.46 6.61 4.50
CA ALA A 722 1.43 6.42 5.52
C ALA A 722 1.78 5.26 6.47
N GLN A 723 2.19 4.11 5.93
CA GLN A 723 2.60 2.97 6.75
C GLN A 723 3.84 3.28 7.60
N GLN A 724 4.84 3.99 7.05
CA GLN A 724 6.02 4.42 7.81
C GLN A 724 5.63 5.32 8.99
N LEU A 725 4.80 6.33 8.75
CA LEU A 725 4.27 7.20 9.80
C LEU A 725 3.53 6.40 10.88
N TYR A 726 2.70 5.43 10.49
CA TYR A 726 1.95 4.62 11.43
C TYR A 726 2.86 3.76 12.32
N ILE A 727 3.88 3.12 11.75
CA ILE A 727 4.87 2.33 12.49
C ILE A 727 5.61 3.19 13.50
N ASP A 728 6.12 4.35 13.08
CA ASP A 728 6.92 5.22 13.94
C ASP A 728 6.03 5.86 15.02
N LEU A 729 4.78 6.23 14.69
CA LEU A 729 3.79 6.70 15.68
C LEU A 729 3.56 5.67 16.79
N GLU A 730 3.20 4.44 16.43
CA GLU A 730 2.91 3.38 17.39
C GLU A 730 4.16 3.03 18.23
N THR A 731 5.33 3.00 17.60
CA THR A 731 6.60 2.72 18.27
C THR A 731 6.91 3.80 19.31
N HIS A 732 6.78 5.09 18.96
CA HIS A 732 7.07 6.19 19.88
C HIS A 732 6.03 6.29 21.00
N MET A 733 4.75 6.09 20.71
CA MET A 733 3.72 6.08 21.75
C MET A 733 3.92 4.92 22.74
N ALA A 734 4.27 3.73 22.25
CA ALA A 734 4.60 2.60 23.10
C ALA A 734 5.83 2.88 23.97
N ALA A 735 6.88 3.48 23.42
CA ALA A 735 8.07 3.86 24.19
C ALA A 735 7.74 4.80 25.37
N VAL A 736 6.82 5.75 25.18
CA VAL A 736 6.36 6.66 26.24
C VAL A 736 5.55 5.91 27.31
N ARG A 737 4.65 4.99 26.90
CA ARG A 737 3.89 4.17 27.85
C ARG A 737 4.81 3.26 28.68
N VAL A 738 5.75 2.58 28.03
CA VAL A 738 6.77 1.74 28.69
C VAL A 738 7.61 2.55 29.67
N PHE A 739 8.00 3.77 29.29
CA PHE A 739 8.67 4.69 30.20
C PHE A 739 7.83 5.00 31.44
N ALA A 740 6.58 5.41 31.26
CA ALA A 740 5.72 5.76 32.38
C ALA A 740 5.46 4.55 33.30
N GLU A 741 5.20 3.37 32.73
CA GLU A 741 5.07 2.11 33.46
C GLU A 741 6.31 1.81 34.31
N LYS A 742 7.50 1.93 33.72
CA LYS A 742 8.77 1.59 34.37
C LYS A 742 9.13 2.49 35.55
N TYR A 743 8.90 3.79 35.44
CA TYR A 743 9.34 4.77 36.46
C TYR A 743 8.26 5.14 37.47
N PHE A 744 6.98 4.98 37.12
CA PHE A 744 5.86 5.40 37.96
C PHE A 744 4.88 4.25 38.29
N GLY A 745 5.06 3.07 37.69
CA GLY A 745 4.21 1.90 37.90
C GLY A 745 2.99 1.87 36.97
N LEU A 746 2.37 0.69 36.81
CA LEU A 746 1.26 0.47 35.88
C LEU A 746 0.01 1.30 36.23
N ASP A 747 -0.24 1.49 37.53
CA ASP A 747 -1.35 2.31 37.99
C ASP A 747 -1.20 3.76 37.52
N SER A 748 0.02 4.31 37.47
CA SER A 748 0.23 5.70 37.06
C SER A 748 -0.24 6.04 35.64
N LEU A 749 -0.42 5.04 34.78
CA LEU A 749 -0.88 5.19 33.41
C LEU A 749 -2.41 5.33 33.35
N PRO A 750 -2.91 6.47 32.83
CA PRO A 750 -4.32 6.61 32.53
C PRO A 750 -4.74 5.61 31.43
N ARG A 751 -5.88 4.92 31.60
CA ARG A 751 -6.31 3.84 30.70
C ARG A 751 -5.22 2.78 30.50
N HIS A 752 -4.70 2.23 31.60
CA HIS A 752 -3.72 1.14 31.61
C HIS A 752 -4.19 -0.11 30.85
N ASP A 753 -5.49 -0.23 30.55
CA ASP A 753 -6.02 -1.27 29.67
C ASP A 753 -5.61 -1.09 28.20
N THR A 754 -5.08 0.07 27.79
CA THR A 754 -4.69 0.37 26.40
C THR A 754 -3.25 -0.06 26.07
N GLY A 755 -3.04 -0.56 24.86
CA GLY A 755 -1.73 -0.99 24.37
C GLY A 755 -1.81 -1.66 23.01
N THR A 756 -0.70 -1.73 22.30
CA THR A 756 -0.54 -2.35 20.99
C THR A 756 0.53 -3.43 21.02
N ILE A 757 0.77 -4.08 19.88
CA ILE A 757 1.81 -5.12 19.79
C ILE A 757 3.20 -4.58 20.11
N ALA A 758 3.45 -3.29 19.85
CA ALA A 758 4.70 -2.63 20.20
C ALA A 758 4.91 -2.60 21.72
N ASP A 759 3.86 -2.36 22.51
CA ASP A 759 3.95 -2.40 23.97
C ASP A 759 4.28 -3.81 24.47
N VAL A 760 3.69 -4.85 23.88
CA VAL A 760 3.97 -6.26 24.23
C VAL A 760 5.43 -6.65 24.00
N ILE A 761 6.10 -6.00 23.03
CA ILE A 761 7.49 -6.27 22.65
C ILE A 761 8.46 -5.41 23.46
N LEU A 762 8.12 -4.14 23.68
CA LEU A 762 8.99 -3.15 24.33
C LEU A 762 8.89 -3.16 25.86
N SER A 763 7.75 -3.58 26.43
CA SER A 763 7.54 -3.70 27.87
C SER A 763 7.98 -5.07 28.38
N ASP A 764 8.83 -5.08 29.42
CA ASP A 764 9.18 -6.28 30.18
C ASP A 764 8.23 -6.53 31.37
N THR A 765 7.35 -5.58 31.71
CA THR A 765 6.53 -5.59 32.94
C THR A 765 5.02 -5.61 32.71
N MET A 766 4.58 -5.59 31.45
CA MET A 766 3.16 -5.52 31.09
C MET A 766 2.32 -6.65 31.73
N SER A 767 1.12 -6.29 32.22
CA SER A 767 0.22 -7.23 32.88
C SER A 767 -0.19 -8.41 31.95
N PRO A 768 -0.32 -9.63 32.50
CA PRO A 768 -0.77 -10.78 31.73
C PRO A 768 -2.16 -10.62 31.12
N GLU A 769 -3.08 -9.90 31.78
CA GLU A 769 -4.45 -9.68 31.29
C GLU A 769 -4.47 -8.80 30.04
N ILE A 770 -3.76 -7.65 30.07
CA ILE A 770 -3.70 -6.69 28.96
C ILE A 770 -3.04 -7.35 27.75
N ARG A 771 -1.90 -8.00 27.99
CA ARG A 771 -1.20 -8.78 26.96
C ARG A 771 -2.09 -9.87 26.37
N GLY A 772 -2.79 -10.62 27.21
CA GLY A 772 -3.70 -11.67 26.78
C GLY A 772 -4.81 -11.15 25.86
N ARG A 773 -5.37 -9.98 26.18
CA ARG A 773 -6.38 -9.30 25.37
C ARG A 773 -5.83 -8.90 23.99
N ILE A 774 -4.69 -8.19 23.94
CA ILE A 774 -4.06 -7.72 22.69
C ILE A 774 -3.78 -8.89 21.74
N LEU A 775 -3.21 -9.99 22.27
CA LEU A 775 -2.90 -11.17 21.46
C LEU A 775 -4.18 -11.87 20.98
N SER A 776 -5.18 -12.04 21.87
CA SER A 776 -6.43 -12.75 21.54
C SER A 776 -7.27 -12.01 20.49
N GLU A 777 -7.36 -10.67 20.56
CA GLU A 777 -8.05 -9.82 19.57
C GLU A 777 -7.45 -9.94 18.14
N SER A 778 -6.25 -10.52 18.05
CA SER A 778 -5.52 -10.73 16.80
C SER A 778 -5.69 -12.15 16.24
N GLY A 779 -6.57 -12.96 16.83
CA GLY A 779 -6.85 -14.33 16.38
C GLY A 779 -5.92 -15.41 16.94
N ILE A 780 -5.03 -15.05 17.86
CA ILE A 780 -4.15 -15.98 18.59
C ILE A 780 -4.97 -16.80 19.57
N LYS A 781 -4.87 -18.14 19.48
CA LYS A 781 -5.55 -19.07 20.39
C LYS A 781 -4.74 -19.31 21.66
N GLU A 782 -3.42 -19.24 21.60
CA GLU A 782 -2.52 -19.47 22.75
C GLU A 782 -1.68 -18.23 23.12
N PRO A 783 -2.28 -17.19 23.75
CA PRO A 783 -1.58 -15.93 24.06
C PRO A 783 -0.28 -16.11 24.86
N ALA A 784 -0.25 -17.04 25.81
CA ALA A 784 0.94 -17.31 26.62
C ALA A 784 2.11 -17.82 25.76
N ARG A 785 1.83 -18.72 24.81
CA ARG A 785 2.83 -19.25 23.89
C ARG A 785 3.26 -18.19 22.86
N ALA A 786 2.31 -17.43 22.33
CA ALA A 786 2.59 -16.34 21.40
C ALA A 786 3.51 -15.29 22.02
N TYR A 787 3.31 -14.94 23.31
CA TYR A 787 4.23 -14.04 24.02
C TYR A 787 5.66 -14.59 24.08
N VAL A 788 5.84 -15.88 24.40
CA VAL A 788 7.17 -16.50 24.42
C VAL A 788 7.82 -16.42 23.03
N ASN A 789 7.07 -16.68 21.96
CA ASN A 789 7.57 -16.57 20.59
C ASN A 789 7.98 -15.12 20.26
N LEU A 790 7.17 -14.14 20.65
CA LEU A 790 7.46 -12.71 20.44
C LEU A 790 8.73 -12.28 21.17
N GLN A 791 8.94 -12.72 22.41
CA GLN A 791 10.16 -12.44 23.15
C GLN A 791 11.38 -13.13 22.51
N GLY A 792 11.21 -14.37 22.00
CA GLY A 792 12.25 -15.06 21.24
C GLY A 792 12.63 -14.35 19.93
N LEU A 793 11.66 -13.76 19.24
CA LEU A 793 11.87 -12.95 18.04
C LEU A 793 12.55 -11.62 18.37
N ALA A 794 12.09 -10.93 19.42
CA ALA A 794 12.66 -9.67 19.90
C ALA A 794 14.12 -9.83 20.38
N GLY A 795 14.47 -10.98 20.98
CA GLY A 795 15.79 -11.21 21.56
C GLY A 795 16.02 -10.46 22.88
N GLU A 796 17.23 -10.58 23.42
CA GLU A 796 17.63 -9.94 24.67
C GLU A 796 18.02 -8.46 24.44
N GLY A 797 17.05 -7.55 24.55
CA GLY A 797 17.27 -6.09 24.57
C GLY A 797 17.98 -5.47 23.36
N GLY A 798 18.20 -4.16 23.40
CA GLY A 798 19.01 -3.43 22.41
C GLY A 798 18.38 -3.30 21.00
N SER A 799 19.25 -3.12 19.99
CA SER A 799 18.84 -2.79 18.61
C SER A 799 17.90 -3.82 17.96
N ARG A 800 18.08 -5.12 18.26
CA ARG A 800 17.23 -6.18 17.71
C ARG A 800 15.77 -6.05 18.15
N ARG A 801 15.53 -5.80 19.45
CA ARG A 801 14.18 -5.65 20.01
C ARG A 801 13.49 -4.42 19.40
N GLU A 802 14.22 -3.35 19.14
CA GLU A 802 13.69 -2.14 18.51
C GLU A 802 13.30 -2.34 17.05
N ILE A 803 14.19 -2.94 16.25
CA ILE A 803 13.91 -3.26 14.85
C ILE A 803 12.73 -4.23 14.75
N PHE A 804 12.69 -5.24 15.62
CA PHE A 804 11.57 -6.18 15.68
C PHE A 804 10.27 -5.52 16.12
N GLY A 805 10.28 -4.58 17.08
CA GLY A 805 9.09 -3.83 17.48
C GLY A 805 8.43 -3.10 16.30
N ARG A 806 9.25 -2.47 15.44
CA ARG A 806 8.79 -1.83 14.20
C ARG A 806 8.24 -2.84 13.21
N LEU A 807 8.97 -3.94 12.98
CA LEU A 807 8.54 -5.02 12.08
C LEU A 807 7.26 -5.70 12.55
N ALA A 808 7.09 -5.86 13.86
CA ALA A 808 5.94 -6.51 14.44
C ALA A 808 4.66 -5.72 14.22
N ILE A 809 4.70 -4.38 14.21
CA ILE A 809 3.52 -3.56 13.86
C ILE A 809 3.00 -3.94 12.47
N LEU A 810 3.89 -4.06 11.47
CA LEU A 810 3.52 -4.53 10.13
C LEU A 810 3.10 -6.00 10.11
N ALA A 811 3.86 -6.86 10.79
CA ALA A 811 3.62 -8.30 10.80
C ALA A 811 2.28 -8.65 11.44
N TRP A 812 1.83 -7.87 12.43
CA TRP A 812 0.62 -8.18 13.18
C TRP A 812 -0.65 -8.06 12.33
N ASP A 813 -0.72 -7.04 11.49
CA ASP A 813 -1.82 -6.88 10.53
C ASP A 813 -1.87 -8.04 9.53
N ILE A 814 -0.71 -8.55 9.12
CA ILE A 814 -0.60 -9.72 8.24
C ILE A 814 -1.02 -10.99 8.99
N ILE A 815 -0.46 -11.23 10.18
CA ILE A 815 -0.72 -12.42 11.00
C ILE A 815 -2.21 -12.57 11.30
N LYS A 816 -2.90 -11.46 11.64
CA LYS A 816 -4.35 -11.45 11.88
C LYS A 816 -5.15 -11.95 10.68
N ARG A 817 -4.61 -11.79 9.47
CA ARG A 817 -5.22 -12.21 8.20
C ARG A 817 -4.73 -13.58 7.72
N THR A 818 -3.94 -14.30 8.52
CA THR A 818 -3.47 -15.65 8.17
C THR A 818 -4.41 -16.76 8.67
N PRO A 819 -4.46 -17.92 7.99
CA PRO A 819 -5.32 -19.04 8.39
C PRO A 819 -5.01 -19.64 9.77
N ASP A 820 -3.73 -19.62 10.17
CA ASP A 820 -3.25 -20.16 11.44
C ASP A 820 -2.15 -19.26 12.05
N PRO A 821 -2.56 -18.23 12.82
CA PRO A 821 -1.66 -17.26 13.43
C PRO A 821 -0.66 -17.86 14.42
N ASP A 822 -1.08 -18.85 15.22
CA ASP A 822 -0.24 -19.52 16.22
C ASP A 822 0.88 -20.33 15.54
N MET A 823 0.54 -21.10 14.49
CA MET A 823 1.53 -21.85 13.71
C MET A 823 2.51 -20.90 13.00
N ALA A 824 2.02 -19.78 12.46
CA ALA A 824 2.85 -18.77 11.81
C ALA A 824 3.93 -18.22 12.75
N LEU A 825 3.53 -17.81 13.96
CA LEU A 825 4.45 -17.27 14.97
C LEU A 825 5.48 -18.29 15.44
N ASN A 826 5.06 -19.53 15.69
CA ASN A 826 5.96 -20.58 16.15
C ASN A 826 7.01 -20.91 15.08
N ASN A 827 6.61 -20.97 13.80
CA ASN A 827 7.54 -21.23 12.71
C ASN A 827 8.44 -20.03 12.39
N TRP A 828 7.92 -18.80 12.53
CA TRP A 828 8.74 -17.60 12.36
C TRP A 828 9.85 -17.52 13.39
N GLU A 829 9.55 -17.79 14.66
CA GLU A 829 10.55 -17.79 15.73
C GLU A 829 11.64 -18.85 15.49
N ARG A 830 11.24 -20.08 15.13
CA ARG A 830 12.16 -21.17 14.78
C ARG A 830 13.05 -20.81 13.59
N TYR A 831 12.48 -20.14 12.58
CA TYR A 831 13.22 -19.69 11.40
C TYR A 831 14.26 -18.63 11.78
N ILE A 832 13.87 -17.60 12.54
CA ILE A 832 14.81 -16.56 12.97
C ILE A 832 15.96 -17.15 13.80
N ARG A 833 15.70 -18.13 14.66
CA ARG A 833 16.75 -18.85 15.42
C ARG A 833 17.75 -19.60 14.53
N SER A 834 17.36 -19.97 13.31
CA SER A 834 18.24 -20.65 12.35
C SER A 834 19.14 -19.68 11.56
N LEU A 835 18.88 -18.37 11.63
CA LEU A 835 19.63 -17.35 10.89
C LEU A 835 20.88 -16.88 11.64
N ALA A 836 21.91 -16.51 10.89
CA ALA A 836 23.14 -15.95 11.46
C ALA A 836 22.97 -14.52 11.98
N SER A 837 22.13 -13.69 11.33
CA SER A 837 21.80 -12.33 11.77
C SER A 837 20.30 -12.04 11.60
N PRO A 838 19.52 -12.13 12.69
CA PRO A 838 18.12 -11.72 12.71
C PRO A 838 17.91 -10.26 12.32
N GLU A 839 18.77 -9.34 12.77
CA GLU A 839 18.65 -7.90 12.55
C GLU A 839 18.78 -7.54 11.08
N PHE A 840 19.73 -8.15 10.37
CA PHE A 840 19.86 -7.98 8.92
C PHE A 840 18.58 -8.44 8.22
N HIS A 841 18.06 -9.61 8.60
CA HIS A 841 16.84 -10.15 8.01
C HIS A 841 15.61 -9.25 8.28
N TYR A 842 15.45 -8.73 9.50
CA TYR A 842 14.36 -7.80 9.82
C TYR A 842 14.42 -6.52 8.99
N ASN A 843 15.60 -5.96 8.76
CA ASN A 843 15.76 -4.81 7.87
C ASN A 843 15.40 -5.14 6.42
N VAL A 844 15.74 -6.33 5.93
CA VAL A 844 15.31 -6.80 4.61
C VAL A 844 13.78 -6.87 4.54
N LEU A 845 13.12 -7.45 5.55
CA LEU A 845 11.66 -7.56 5.59
C LEU A 845 10.95 -6.20 5.70
N LEU A 846 11.51 -5.26 6.48
CA LEU A 846 11.04 -3.86 6.51
C LEU A 846 11.21 -3.19 5.15
N SER A 847 12.32 -3.41 4.46
CA SER A 847 12.52 -2.83 3.12
C SER A 847 11.61 -3.44 2.06
N GLN A 848 11.17 -4.69 2.25
CA GLN A 848 10.40 -5.50 1.29
C GLN A 848 9.25 -6.26 1.98
N PRO A 849 8.13 -5.60 2.36
CA PRO A 849 7.03 -6.21 3.09
C PRO A 849 6.35 -7.39 2.38
N MET A 850 6.39 -7.44 1.05
CA MET A 850 5.91 -8.61 0.28
C MET A 850 6.65 -9.90 0.70
N HIS A 851 7.93 -9.81 1.05
CA HIS A 851 8.69 -10.96 1.56
C HIS A 851 8.20 -11.39 2.93
N LEU A 852 7.84 -10.43 3.80
CA LEU A 852 7.23 -10.72 5.10
C LEU A 852 5.88 -11.42 4.93
N GLU A 853 5.01 -10.91 4.05
CA GLU A 853 3.73 -11.53 3.73
C GLU A 853 3.89 -12.97 3.22
N MET A 854 4.79 -13.18 2.26
CA MET A 854 5.04 -14.51 1.69
C MET A 854 5.58 -15.47 2.74
N LEU A 855 6.54 -15.03 3.55
CA LEU A 855 7.14 -15.83 4.62
C LEU A 855 6.08 -16.25 5.65
N LEU A 856 5.28 -15.30 6.13
CA LEU A 856 4.19 -15.56 7.08
C LEU A 856 3.09 -16.44 6.48
N ALA A 857 2.77 -16.26 5.19
CA ALA A 857 1.82 -17.12 4.49
C ALA A 857 2.31 -18.57 4.41
N ILE A 858 3.60 -18.80 4.13
CA ILE A 858 4.18 -20.15 4.16
C ILE A 858 4.07 -20.73 5.58
N PHE A 859 4.47 -19.96 6.59
CA PHE A 859 4.47 -20.36 7.99
C PHE A 859 3.08 -20.64 8.57
N SER A 860 2.04 -19.99 8.06
CA SER A 860 0.64 -20.21 8.48
C SER A 860 -0.06 -21.33 7.71
N ASN A 861 0.45 -21.76 6.56
CA ASN A 861 -0.25 -22.72 5.70
C ASN A 861 0.33 -24.13 5.75
N SER A 862 1.65 -24.29 5.84
CA SER A 862 2.31 -25.59 5.77
C SER A 862 3.47 -25.73 6.76
N GLN A 863 3.37 -26.73 7.64
CA GLN A 863 4.45 -27.09 8.55
C GLN A 863 5.64 -27.69 7.77
N PHE A 864 5.36 -28.49 6.73
CA PHE A 864 6.40 -29.07 5.88
C PHE A 864 7.26 -28.01 5.15
N LEU A 865 6.62 -26.99 4.57
CA LEU A 865 7.34 -25.90 3.92
C LEU A 865 8.11 -25.04 4.94
N SER A 866 7.51 -24.82 6.11
CA SER A 866 8.16 -24.13 7.23
C SER A 866 9.43 -24.83 7.68
N ASP A 867 9.35 -26.15 7.93
CA ASP A 867 10.49 -26.95 8.34
C ASP A 867 11.58 -27.01 7.25
N THR A 868 11.18 -26.93 5.98
CA THR A 868 12.11 -26.84 4.86
C THR A 868 12.89 -25.53 4.89
N LEU A 869 12.24 -24.39 5.14
CA LEU A 869 12.89 -23.09 5.28
C LEU A 869 13.77 -23.00 6.54
N ILE A 870 13.31 -23.54 7.67
CA ILE A 870 14.07 -23.57 8.93
C ILE A 870 15.35 -24.40 8.76
N ARG A 871 15.28 -25.52 8.04
CA ARG A 871 16.46 -26.36 7.76
C ARG A 871 17.39 -25.73 6.71
N TYR A 872 16.84 -25.02 5.74
CA TYR A 872 17.58 -24.39 4.64
C TYR A 872 17.18 -22.93 4.41
N PRO A 873 17.64 -22.00 5.27
CA PRO A 873 17.18 -20.61 5.17
C PRO A 873 17.52 -19.92 3.85
N GLY A 874 18.64 -20.27 3.22
CA GLY A 874 19.02 -19.76 1.90
C GLY A 874 18.07 -20.14 0.75
N PHE A 875 17.14 -21.08 0.96
CA PHE A 875 16.07 -21.33 -0.02
C PHE A 875 15.09 -20.17 -0.13
N PHE A 876 14.94 -19.37 0.93
CA PHE A 876 14.11 -18.17 0.88
C PHE A 876 14.68 -17.16 -0.12
N ASP A 877 15.99 -16.89 -0.08
CA ASP A 877 16.65 -15.97 -1.02
C ASP A 877 16.51 -16.45 -2.47
N TRP A 878 16.64 -17.76 -2.70
CA TRP A 878 16.42 -18.36 -4.02
C TRP A 878 14.96 -18.22 -4.49
N LEU A 879 14.00 -18.38 -3.58
CA LEU A 879 12.56 -18.24 -3.84
C LEU A 879 12.16 -16.80 -4.19
N MET A 880 12.86 -15.80 -3.65
CA MET A 880 12.59 -14.37 -3.92
C MET A 880 12.97 -13.93 -5.34
N ASN A 881 13.56 -14.79 -6.17
CA ASN A 881 13.81 -14.48 -7.58
C ASN A 881 12.48 -14.44 -8.38
N PRO A 882 12.07 -13.28 -8.93
CA PRO A 882 10.78 -13.13 -9.60
C PRO A 882 10.64 -14.00 -10.86
N GLU A 883 11.71 -14.24 -11.60
CA GLU A 883 11.66 -15.04 -12.84
C GLU A 883 11.37 -16.51 -12.52
N LEU A 884 11.96 -17.02 -11.45
CA LEU A 884 11.75 -18.39 -10.96
C LEU A 884 10.35 -18.58 -10.38
N LEU A 885 9.87 -17.61 -9.60
CA LEU A 885 8.60 -17.75 -8.90
C LEU A 885 7.39 -17.56 -9.82
N ASN A 886 7.47 -16.69 -10.84
CA ASN A 886 6.32 -16.38 -11.71
C ASN A 886 6.10 -17.39 -12.84
N SER A 887 7.10 -18.17 -13.23
CA SER A 887 7.03 -19.07 -14.37
C SER A 887 6.92 -20.55 -13.99
N ILE A 888 6.37 -21.36 -14.92
CA ILE A 888 6.46 -22.81 -14.87
C ILE A 888 7.87 -23.20 -15.29
N ARG A 889 8.61 -23.93 -14.45
CA ARG A 889 9.93 -24.44 -14.82
C ARG A 889 9.79 -25.52 -15.89
N LYS A 890 10.61 -25.44 -16.93
CA LYS A 890 10.67 -26.48 -17.95
C LYS A 890 11.36 -27.72 -17.40
N ARG A 891 10.98 -28.87 -17.92
CA ARG A 891 11.54 -30.16 -17.52
C ARG A 891 13.05 -30.19 -17.77
N GLU A 892 13.50 -29.67 -18.91
CA GLU A 892 14.90 -29.66 -19.33
C GLU A 892 15.77 -28.84 -18.37
N ASP A 893 15.25 -27.72 -17.85
CA ASP A 893 15.96 -26.86 -16.90
C ASP A 893 16.15 -27.56 -15.56
N LEU A 894 15.14 -28.32 -15.10
CA LEU A 894 15.23 -29.12 -13.87
C LEU A 894 16.22 -30.27 -14.03
N GLU A 895 16.15 -30.99 -15.16
CA GLU A 895 17.09 -32.07 -15.47
C GLU A 895 18.53 -31.56 -15.56
N HIS A 896 18.76 -30.41 -16.20
CA HIS A 896 20.09 -29.80 -16.30
C HIS A 896 20.68 -29.48 -14.94
N GLU A 897 19.89 -28.90 -14.04
CA GLU A 897 20.32 -28.59 -12.68
C GLU A 897 20.61 -29.85 -11.86
N LEU A 898 19.75 -30.87 -11.97
CA LEU A 898 19.96 -32.17 -11.35
C LEU A 898 21.19 -32.91 -11.90
N ARG A 899 21.44 -32.87 -13.21
CA ARG A 899 22.66 -33.44 -13.83
C ARG A 899 23.91 -32.78 -13.29
N LYS A 900 23.95 -31.45 -13.23
CA LYS A 900 25.06 -30.70 -12.60
C LYS A 900 25.28 -31.11 -11.14
N ALA A 901 24.18 -31.25 -10.37
CA ALA A 901 24.27 -31.71 -9.00
C ALA A 901 24.83 -33.13 -8.91
N ALA A 902 24.41 -34.04 -9.80
CA ALA A 902 24.90 -35.41 -9.88
C ALA A 902 26.38 -35.48 -10.24
N ASP A 903 26.81 -34.78 -11.30
CA ASP A 903 28.19 -34.78 -11.79
C ASP A 903 29.18 -34.18 -10.77
N SER A 904 28.68 -33.36 -9.83
CA SER A 904 29.47 -32.83 -8.71
C SER A 904 29.66 -33.81 -7.54
N CYS A 905 28.97 -34.95 -7.54
CA CYS A 905 29.04 -35.95 -6.47
C CYS A 905 30.06 -37.04 -6.80
N ARG A 906 30.82 -37.48 -5.78
CA ARG A 906 31.72 -38.64 -5.89
C ARG A 906 31.16 -39.90 -5.24
N GLU A 907 30.27 -39.72 -4.26
CA GLU A 907 29.66 -40.81 -3.49
C GLU A 907 28.15 -40.83 -3.74
N GLU A 908 27.58 -42.04 -3.80
CA GLU A 908 26.14 -42.25 -4.02
C GLU A 908 25.30 -41.55 -2.93
N ARG A 909 25.75 -41.59 -1.67
CA ARG A 909 25.03 -40.96 -0.56
C ARG A 909 24.88 -39.45 -0.73
N ASP A 910 25.93 -38.75 -1.19
CA ASP A 910 25.86 -37.30 -1.44
C ASP A 910 24.87 -36.99 -2.57
N TRP A 911 24.90 -37.79 -3.64
CA TRP A 911 23.93 -37.67 -4.74
C TRP A 911 22.49 -37.83 -4.25
N LEU A 912 22.22 -38.87 -3.48
CA LEU A 912 20.90 -39.13 -2.90
C LEU A 912 20.42 -37.96 -2.03
N ASN A 913 21.31 -37.37 -1.21
CA ASN A 913 20.98 -36.19 -0.42
C ASN A 913 20.72 -34.95 -1.28
N LYS A 914 21.51 -34.71 -2.33
CA LYS A 914 21.29 -33.57 -3.25
C LYS A 914 19.97 -33.70 -4.01
N LEU A 915 19.61 -34.90 -4.48
CA LEU A 915 18.32 -35.17 -5.12
C LEU A 915 17.13 -34.81 -4.21
N ARG A 916 17.20 -35.20 -2.94
CA ARG A 916 16.14 -34.93 -1.95
C ARG A 916 16.04 -33.45 -1.60
N ARG A 917 17.18 -32.78 -1.42
CA ARG A 917 17.24 -31.32 -1.21
C ARG A 917 16.68 -30.56 -2.41
N PHE A 918 17.00 -30.99 -3.62
CA PHE A 918 16.43 -30.44 -4.85
C PHE A 918 14.91 -30.56 -4.90
N ARG A 919 14.36 -31.77 -4.66
CA ARG A 919 12.90 -31.99 -4.58
C ARG A 919 12.27 -31.08 -3.53
N ARG A 920 12.83 -31.01 -2.32
CA ARG A 920 12.31 -30.12 -1.25
C ARG A 920 12.28 -28.65 -1.67
N ARG A 921 13.35 -28.16 -2.28
CA ARG A 921 13.45 -26.77 -2.76
C ARG A 921 12.41 -26.47 -3.85
N GLU A 922 12.20 -27.38 -4.80
CA GLU A 922 11.18 -27.20 -5.84
C GLU A 922 9.75 -27.32 -5.31
N ILE A 923 9.49 -28.22 -4.33
CA ILE A 923 8.19 -28.28 -3.66
C ILE A 923 7.91 -26.99 -2.87
N LEU A 924 8.93 -26.37 -2.27
CA LEU A 924 8.78 -25.05 -1.64
C LEU A 924 8.34 -23.99 -2.66
N ARG A 925 8.95 -23.95 -3.85
CA ARG A 925 8.55 -23.03 -4.93
C ARG A 925 7.11 -23.29 -5.39
N ILE A 926 6.79 -24.55 -5.70
CA ILE A 926 5.46 -24.95 -6.17
C ILE A 926 4.40 -24.67 -5.09
N GLY A 927 4.70 -25.01 -3.83
CA GLY A 927 3.83 -24.77 -2.69
C GLY A 927 3.59 -23.28 -2.42
N THR A 928 4.60 -22.43 -2.60
CA THR A 928 4.45 -20.98 -2.51
C THR A 928 3.53 -20.43 -3.61
N ARG A 929 3.66 -20.94 -4.84
CA ARG A 929 2.77 -20.59 -5.97
C ARG A 929 1.32 -21.02 -5.72
N ASP A 930 1.12 -22.19 -5.12
CA ASP A 930 -0.21 -22.71 -4.77
C ASP A 930 -0.86 -21.90 -3.64
N ILE A 931 -0.12 -21.68 -2.55
CA ILE A 931 -0.64 -21.09 -1.31
C ILE A 931 -0.72 -19.55 -1.38
N TYR A 932 0.38 -18.89 -1.76
CA TYR A 932 0.48 -17.42 -1.69
C TYR A 932 -0.03 -16.77 -2.98
N MET A 933 0.34 -17.31 -4.14
CA MET A 933 -0.05 -16.73 -5.44
C MET A 933 -1.41 -17.24 -5.96
N GLY A 934 -2.01 -18.24 -5.32
CA GLY A 934 -3.31 -18.78 -5.70
C GLY A 934 -3.34 -19.42 -7.10
N VAL A 935 -2.21 -19.96 -7.57
CA VAL A 935 -2.11 -20.60 -8.89
C VAL A 935 -3.05 -21.81 -8.97
N SER A 936 -3.73 -21.98 -10.11
CA SER A 936 -4.67 -23.07 -10.34
C SER A 936 -4.06 -24.44 -10.03
N SER A 937 -4.80 -25.29 -9.29
CA SER A 937 -4.37 -26.66 -8.98
C SER A 937 -4.04 -27.49 -10.24
N ARG A 938 -4.63 -27.18 -11.40
CA ARG A 938 -4.25 -27.79 -12.69
C ARG A 938 -2.78 -27.57 -13.03
N ILE A 939 -2.29 -26.34 -12.86
CA ILE A 939 -0.89 -25.99 -13.12
C ILE A 939 0.01 -26.64 -12.07
N ILE A 940 -0.38 -26.60 -10.79
CA ILE A 940 0.38 -27.21 -9.70
C ILE A 940 0.56 -28.71 -9.91
N MET A 941 -0.51 -29.44 -10.28
CA MET A 941 -0.42 -30.87 -10.59
C MET A 941 0.55 -31.16 -11.75
N HIS A 942 0.59 -30.30 -12.75
CA HIS A 942 1.51 -30.41 -13.87
C HIS A 942 2.96 -30.15 -13.44
N GLU A 943 3.23 -29.10 -12.66
CA GLU A 943 4.57 -28.80 -12.13
C GLU A 943 5.10 -29.94 -11.24
N LEU A 944 4.25 -30.52 -10.39
CA LEU A 944 4.59 -31.68 -9.57
C LEU A 944 4.93 -32.92 -10.42
N SER A 945 4.21 -33.12 -11.53
CA SER A 945 4.45 -34.22 -12.46
C SER A 945 5.78 -34.04 -13.20
N ILE A 946 6.05 -32.82 -13.72
CA ILE A 946 7.32 -32.48 -14.36
C ILE A 946 8.50 -32.69 -13.41
N LEU A 947 8.37 -32.29 -12.13
CA LEU A 947 9.42 -32.49 -11.14
C LEU A 947 9.74 -33.99 -10.94
N ALA A 948 8.72 -34.83 -10.81
CA ALA A 948 8.88 -36.27 -10.66
C ALA A 948 9.52 -36.91 -11.91
N GLU A 949 9.13 -36.46 -13.09
CA GLU A 949 9.72 -36.90 -14.37
C GLU A 949 11.21 -36.54 -14.46
N ALA A 950 11.57 -35.29 -14.18
CA ALA A 950 12.96 -34.84 -14.21
C ALA A 950 13.83 -35.63 -13.20
N CYS A 951 13.32 -35.86 -11.99
CA CYS A 951 14.00 -36.71 -11.00
C CYS A 951 14.20 -38.14 -11.52
N THR A 952 13.15 -38.73 -12.11
CA THR A 952 13.20 -40.11 -12.63
C THR A 952 14.18 -40.22 -13.80
N GLN A 953 14.18 -39.25 -14.71
CA GLN A 953 15.08 -39.22 -15.88
C GLN A 953 16.55 -39.13 -15.45
N VAL A 954 16.89 -38.21 -14.54
CA VAL A 954 18.29 -38.06 -14.12
C VAL A 954 18.76 -39.26 -13.28
N VAL A 955 17.89 -39.83 -12.45
CA VAL A 955 18.21 -41.08 -11.72
C VAL A 955 18.43 -42.25 -12.68
N LEU A 956 17.64 -42.37 -13.74
CA LEU A 956 17.86 -43.36 -14.80
C LEU A 956 19.24 -43.17 -15.44
N GLU A 957 19.58 -41.95 -15.85
CA GLU A 957 20.88 -41.63 -16.46
C GLU A 957 22.05 -41.95 -15.52
N GLN A 958 21.92 -41.66 -14.22
CA GLN A 958 22.94 -41.99 -13.23
C GLN A 958 23.08 -43.49 -13.00
N SER A 959 21.97 -44.24 -12.94
CA SER A 959 22.00 -45.71 -12.85
C SER A 959 22.71 -46.32 -14.07
N VAL A 960 22.44 -45.82 -15.28
CA VAL A 960 23.15 -46.25 -16.50
C VAL A 960 24.64 -45.94 -16.42
N LYS A 961 25.02 -44.72 -16.01
CA LYS A 961 26.43 -44.31 -15.85
C LYS A 961 27.18 -45.21 -14.85
N CYS A 962 26.58 -45.50 -13.69
CA CYS A 962 27.18 -46.34 -12.66
C CYS A 962 27.37 -47.80 -13.09
N ARG A 963 26.61 -48.25 -14.11
CA ARG A 963 26.63 -49.61 -14.63
C ARG A 963 27.31 -49.71 -15.99
N ILE A 964 28.12 -48.73 -16.37
CA ILE A 964 28.78 -48.72 -17.68
C ILE A 964 29.71 -49.94 -17.88
N GLU A 965 30.19 -50.55 -16.79
CA GLU A 965 31.00 -51.78 -16.81
C GLU A 965 30.15 -53.07 -16.92
N ASP A 966 28.83 -53.00 -16.70
CA ASP A 966 27.90 -54.14 -16.79
C ASP A 966 27.54 -54.50 -18.25
N TYR A 967 27.96 -53.70 -19.24
CA TYR A 967 27.69 -53.94 -20.67
C TYR A 967 28.87 -53.50 -21.58
N GLU A 968 29.05 -54.19 -22.71
CA GLU A 968 30.20 -53.98 -23.60
C GLU A 968 30.14 -52.61 -24.32
N PRO A 969 31.26 -51.93 -24.60
CA PRO A 969 31.30 -50.62 -25.26
C PRO A 969 30.65 -50.56 -26.66
N HIS A 970 30.43 -51.73 -27.28
CA HIS A 970 29.83 -51.87 -28.61
C HIS A 970 28.32 -52.21 -28.56
N GLU A 971 27.75 -52.46 -27.38
CA GLU A 971 26.31 -52.63 -27.22
C GLU A 971 25.59 -51.27 -27.23
N ALA A 972 24.35 -51.25 -27.71
CA ALA A 972 23.50 -50.06 -27.61
C ALA A 972 23.35 -49.65 -26.14
N SER A 973 23.27 -48.35 -25.85
CA SER A 973 23.08 -47.89 -24.47
C SER A 973 21.71 -48.37 -23.96
N PRO A 974 21.56 -48.70 -22.67
CA PRO A 974 20.23 -48.91 -22.09
C PRO A 974 19.25 -47.76 -22.38
N LEU A 975 19.75 -46.52 -22.52
CA LEU A 975 18.93 -45.36 -22.90
C LEU A 975 18.31 -45.47 -24.30
N ASP A 976 18.83 -46.33 -25.19
CA ASP A 976 18.33 -46.53 -26.55
C ASP A 976 17.23 -47.58 -26.63
N TYR A 977 17.20 -48.55 -25.71
CA TYR A 977 16.28 -49.68 -25.76
C TYR A 977 15.37 -49.86 -24.54
N PHE A 978 15.50 -49.02 -23.52
CA PHE A 978 14.70 -49.06 -22.29
C PHE A 978 13.87 -47.78 -22.11
N CYS A 979 12.62 -47.94 -21.68
CA CYS A 979 11.72 -46.83 -21.35
C CYS A 979 11.01 -47.11 -20.03
N VAL A 980 10.94 -46.10 -19.17
CA VAL A 980 10.13 -46.10 -17.96
C VAL A 980 8.79 -45.46 -18.28
N MET A 981 7.71 -46.20 -18.04
CA MET A 981 6.34 -45.72 -18.18
C MET A 981 5.77 -45.43 -16.80
N ALA A 982 4.93 -44.41 -16.69
CA ALA A 982 4.16 -44.12 -15.50
C ALA A 982 2.69 -44.52 -15.68
N PHE A 983 2.07 -44.93 -14.57
CA PHE A 983 0.64 -45.13 -14.42
C PHE A 983 0.02 -44.04 -13.52
N GLY A 984 -1.29 -44.16 -13.30
CA GLY A 984 -1.99 -43.42 -12.25
C GLY A 984 -1.89 -41.91 -12.43
N LYS A 985 -1.60 -41.20 -11.34
CA LYS A 985 -1.55 -39.74 -11.31
C LYS A 985 -0.37 -39.17 -12.10
N LEU A 986 0.81 -39.81 -12.04
CA LEU A 986 1.98 -39.36 -12.81
C LEU A 986 1.75 -39.55 -14.31
N GLY A 987 1.24 -40.71 -14.71
CA GLY A 987 0.92 -40.97 -16.12
C GLY A 987 -0.14 -40.01 -16.69
N GLY A 988 -1.09 -39.57 -15.85
CA GLY A 988 -2.09 -38.55 -16.18
C GLY A 988 -1.64 -37.09 -16.10
N ASN A 989 -0.37 -36.77 -15.74
CA ASN A 989 0.08 -35.40 -15.44
C ASN A 989 -0.74 -34.71 -14.34
N GLU A 990 -1.14 -35.49 -13.34
CA GLU A 990 -2.07 -35.13 -12.29
C GLU A 990 -1.51 -35.47 -10.90
N LEU A 991 -0.19 -35.37 -10.68
CA LEU A 991 0.41 -35.63 -9.35
C LEU A 991 -0.08 -34.64 -8.29
N ASN A 992 -0.11 -35.10 -7.04
CA ASN A 992 -0.33 -34.29 -5.84
C ASN A 992 0.92 -34.36 -4.94
N TYR A 993 1.07 -33.45 -3.96
CA TYR A 993 2.29 -33.25 -3.16
C TYR A 993 2.86 -34.53 -2.55
N SER A 994 2.00 -35.35 -1.93
CA SER A 994 2.39 -36.60 -1.25
C SER A 994 1.81 -37.83 -1.98
N SER A 995 2.05 -37.91 -3.29
CA SER A 995 1.65 -39.04 -4.13
C SER A 995 2.78 -40.06 -4.29
N ASP A 996 2.39 -41.33 -4.42
CA ASP A 996 3.28 -42.38 -4.92
C ASP A 996 3.45 -42.21 -6.43
N ILE A 997 4.59 -42.64 -6.97
CA ILE A 997 4.81 -42.71 -8.42
C ILE A 997 4.76 -44.17 -8.88
N ASP A 998 3.74 -44.49 -9.67
CA ASP A 998 3.51 -45.82 -10.20
C ASP A 998 4.31 -46.02 -11.49
N LEU A 999 5.35 -46.85 -11.48
CA LEU A 999 6.28 -47.03 -12.60
C LEU A 999 6.28 -48.47 -13.13
N ILE A 1000 6.49 -48.64 -14.43
CA ILE A 1000 6.85 -49.91 -15.07
C ILE A 1000 8.00 -49.70 -16.05
N GLY A 1001 8.88 -50.69 -16.19
CA GLY A 1001 9.94 -50.67 -17.20
C GLY A 1001 9.59 -51.54 -18.39
N VAL A 1002 9.80 -51.00 -19.60
CA VAL A 1002 9.64 -51.73 -20.86
C VAL A 1002 10.92 -51.64 -21.68
N PHE A 1003 11.27 -52.71 -22.39
CA PHE A 1003 12.46 -52.71 -23.23
C PHE A 1003 12.25 -53.39 -24.58
N LYS A 1004 13.08 -53.00 -25.55
CA LYS A 1004 13.18 -53.62 -26.87
C LYS A 1004 14.20 -54.77 -26.84
N PRO A 1005 13.79 -56.04 -27.04
CA PRO A 1005 14.71 -57.17 -27.05
C PRO A 1005 15.65 -57.12 -28.27
N ASP A 1006 16.80 -57.79 -28.18
CA ASP A 1006 17.70 -58.04 -29.32
C ASP A 1006 17.55 -59.49 -29.80
N GLY A 1007 16.75 -59.72 -30.85
CA GLY A 1007 16.42 -61.08 -31.32
C GLY A 1007 15.66 -61.94 -30.30
N GLU A 1008 15.71 -63.27 -30.47
CA GLU A 1008 15.02 -64.24 -29.60
C GLU A 1008 15.69 -64.43 -28.22
N ALA A 1009 16.93 -63.95 -28.03
CA ALA A 1009 17.76 -64.16 -26.84
C ALA A 1009 17.95 -62.90 -25.97
N GLY A 1010 16.92 -62.05 -25.84
CA GLY A 1010 16.95 -60.77 -25.10
C GLY A 1010 17.17 -60.82 -23.57
N ASN A 1011 17.78 -61.89 -23.02
CA ASN A 1011 17.98 -62.07 -21.59
C ASN A 1011 18.97 -61.07 -20.97
N GLY A 1012 20.03 -60.66 -21.68
CA GLY A 1012 21.01 -59.69 -21.19
C GLY A 1012 20.43 -58.28 -21.01
N ARG A 1013 19.75 -57.74 -22.05
CA ARG A 1013 19.04 -56.45 -21.98
C ARG A 1013 17.98 -56.42 -20.87
N ARG A 1014 17.30 -57.55 -20.65
CA ARG A 1014 16.31 -57.70 -19.56
C ARG A 1014 16.96 -57.55 -18.19
N GLU A 1015 18.08 -58.24 -17.95
CA GLU A 1015 18.76 -58.22 -16.66
C GLU A 1015 19.27 -56.80 -16.34
N ILE A 1016 19.91 -56.15 -17.30
CA ILE A 1016 20.41 -54.77 -17.16
C ILE A 1016 19.25 -53.80 -16.90
N ALA A 1017 18.19 -53.84 -17.72
CA ALA A 1017 17.02 -52.99 -17.53
C ALA A 1017 16.33 -53.23 -16.18
N GLY A 1018 16.30 -54.48 -15.71
CA GLY A 1018 15.78 -54.84 -14.39
C GLY A 1018 16.58 -54.26 -13.24
N LYS A 1019 17.92 -54.35 -13.30
CA LYS A 1019 18.82 -53.71 -12.34
C LYS A 1019 18.66 -52.20 -12.33
N ILE A 1020 18.56 -51.57 -13.49
CA ILE A 1020 18.33 -50.12 -13.63
C ILE A 1020 17.00 -49.70 -12.99
N LEU A 1021 15.90 -50.45 -13.23
CA LEU A 1021 14.62 -50.11 -12.61
C LEU A 1021 14.64 -50.29 -11.09
N GLU A 1022 15.38 -51.28 -10.57
CA GLU A 1022 15.61 -51.42 -9.13
C GLU A 1022 16.40 -50.25 -8.55
N ASP A 1023 17.46 -49.80 -9.23
CA ASP A 1023 18.23 -48.63 -8.82
C ASP A 1023 17.38 -47.36 -8.79
N ILE A 1024 16.50 -47.18 -9.78
CA ILE A 1024 15.53 -46.07 -9.80
C ILE A 1024 14.62 -46.14 -8.58
N ARG A 1025 14.03 -47.32 -8.30
CA ARG A 1025 13.19 -47.54 -7.12
C ARG A 1025 13.95 -47.21 -5.83
N ALA A 1026 15.16 -47.74 -5.68
CA ALA A 1026 16.00 -47.57 -4.51
C ALA A 1026 16.44 -46.11 -4.31
N SER A 1027 16.93 -45.46 -5.36
CA SER A 1027 17.41 -44.07 -5.31
C SER A 1027 16.31 -43.08 -4.93
N LEU A 1028 15.10 -43.28 -5.46
CA LEU A 1028 13.95 -42.42 -5.18
C LEU A 1028 13.31 -42.70 -3.81
N SER A 1029 13.22 -43.97 -3.40
CA SER A 1029 12.44 -44.40 -2.23
C SER A 1029 13.25 -44.57 -0.94
N SER A 1030 14.57 -44.73 -1.01
CA SER A 1030 15.40 -44.94 0.17
C SER A 1030 15.36 -43.75 1.13
N HIS A 1031 15.50 -44.00 2.42
CA HIS A 1031 15.56 -42.95 3.42
C HIS A 1031 17.02 -42.57 3.70
N THR A 1032 17.28 -41.27 3.69
CA THR A 1032 18.54 -40.64 4.11
C THR A 1032 18.25 -39.66 5.25
N GLU A 1033 19.26 -38.96 5.76
CA GLU A 1033 19.08 -37.80 6.63
C GLU A 1033 18.21 -36.68 6.01
N GLU A 1034 18.06 -36.66 4.68
CA GLU A 1034 17.18 -35.73 3.95
C GLU A 1034 15.77 -36.28 3.70
N GLY A 1035 15.47 -37.50 4.18
CA GLY A 1035 14.22 -38.22 3.92
C GLY A 1035 14.28 -39.06 2.63
N TYR A 1036 13.18 -39.11 1.88
CA TYR A 1036 13.07 -39.77 0.57
C TYR A 1036 12.66 -38.75 -0.51
N ALA A 1037 12.85 -39.09 -1.79
CA ALA A 1037 12.42 -38.23 -2.91
C ALA A 1037 10.98 -38.55 -3.31
N TYR A 1038 10.71 -39.81 -3.65
CA TYR A 1038 9.38 -40.32 -3.98
C TYR A 1038 9.22 -41.76 -3.54
N ARG A 1039 8.01 -42.15 -3.14
CA ARG A 1039 7.66 -43.57 -2.98
C ARG A 1039 7.35 -44.14 -4.35
N VAL A 1040 8.08 -45.17 -4.76
CA VAL A 1040 7.91 -45.82 -6.06
C VAL A 1040 7.11 -47.11 -5.92
N ASP A 1041 6.02 -47.23 -6.67
CA ASP A 1041 5.20 -48.45 -6.75
C ASP A 1041 5.39 -49.15 -8.11
N LEU A 1042 5.84 -50.41 -8.07
CA LEU A 1042 6.03 -51.25 -9.26
C LEU A 1042 4.97 -52.36 -9.40
N ARG A 1043 3.90 -52.34 -8.59
CA ARG A 1043 2.91 -53.43 -8.51
C ARG A 1043 1.94 -53.48 -9.69
N LEU A 1044 1.86 -52.42 -10.49
CA LEU A 1044 1.00 -52.37 -11.68
C LEU A 1044 1.62 -53.06 -12.92
N ARG A 1045 2.83 -53.61 -12.80
CA ARG A 1045 3.45 -54.42 -13.86
C ARG A 1045 2.68 -55.74 -14.10
N PRO A 1046 2.79 -56.36 -15.28
CA PRO A 1046 2.11 -57.63 -15.55
C PRO A 1046 2.49 -58.72 -14.54
N PHE A 1047 1.50 -59.53 -14.13
CA PHE A 1047 1.59 -60.51 -13.04
C PHE A 1047 1.88 -59.92 -11.64
N GLY A 1048 1.84 -58.59 -11.49
CA GLY A 1048 2.02 -57.88 -10.22
C GLY A 1048 3.36 -58.20 -9.55
N SER A 1049 3.34 -58.33 -8.22
CA SER A 1049 4.54 -58.62 -7.42
C SER A 1049 5.23 -59.93 -7.77
N SER A 1050 4.51 -60.90 -8.35
CA SER A 1050 5.04 -62.20 -8.77
C SER A 1050 5.62 -62.19 -10.18
N GLY A 1051 5.45 -61.10 -10.93
CA GLY A 1051 6.00 -60.92 -12.26
C GLY A 1051 7.42 -60.39 -12.26
N GLU A 1052 8.13 -60.64 -13.36
CA GLU A 1052 9.43 -60.04 -13.68
C GLU A 1052 9.36 -58.51 -13.53
N ILE A 1053 10.44 -57.91 -13.02
CA ILE A 1053 10.46 -56.48 -12.73
C ILE A 1053 10.36 -55.61 -14.00
N VAL A 1054 10.96 -56.10 -15.09
CA VAL A 1054 10.94 -55.50 -16.42
C VAL A 1054 10.55 -56.57 -17.43
N GLN A 1055 9.69 -56.22 -18.38
CA GLN A 1055 9.22 -57.13 -19.43
C GLN A 1055 9.49 -56.58 -20.82
N SER A 1056 9.68 -57.48 -21.78
CA SER A 1056 9.86 -57.10 -23.18
C SER A 1056 8.55 -56.58 -23.75
N ILE A 1057 8.63 -55.62 -24.67
CA ILE A 1057 7.43 -55.07 -25.33
C ILE A 1057 6.52 -56.17 -25.91
N PRO A 1058 7.03 -57.18 -26.66
CA PRO A 1058 6.21 -58.29 -27.13
C PRO A 1058 5.49 -59.07 -26.00
N SER A 1059 6.18 -59.32 -24.88
CA SER A 1059 5.61 -60.03 -23.73
C SER A 1059 4.44 -59.26 -23.10
N ILE A 1060 4.58 -57.95 -22.94
CA ILE A 1060 3.53 -57.12 -22.35
C ILE A 1060 2.32 -57.03 -23.29
N ILE A 1061 2.56 -56.88 -24.60
CA ILE A 1061 1.49 -56.85 -25.60
C ILE A 1061 0.69 -58.16 -25.55
N GLU A 1062 1.37 -59.31 -25.52
CA GLU A 1062 0.70 -60.61 -25.45
C GLU A 1062 -0.05 -60.79 -24.12
N TYR A 1063 0.51 -60.31 -23.00
CA TYR A 1063 -0.19 -60.31 -21.72
C TYR A 1063 -1.50 -59.49 -21.77
N TYR A 1064 -1.46 -58.27 -22.32
CA TYR A 1064 -2.66 -57.43 -22.43
C TYR A 1064 -3.70 -57.99 -23.40
N ARG A 1065 -3.25 -58.72 -24.42
CA ARG A 1065 -4.10 -59.43 -25.36
C ARG A 1065 -4.85 -60.60 -24.70
N SER A 1066 -4.14 -61.50 -24.02
CA SER A 1066 -4.67 -62.80 -23.58
C SER A 1066 -5.04 -62.88 -22.10
N SER A 1067 -4.34 -62.15 -21.22
CA SER A 1067 -4.34 -62.42 -19.78
C SER A 1067 -4.78 -61.25 -18.92
N ALA A 1068 -4.56 -59.99 -19.35
CA ALA A 1068 -4.86 -58.82 -18.54
C ALA A 1068 -6.36 -58.68 -18.26
N SER A 1069 -6.65 -58.48 -16.98
CA SER A 1069 -7.98 -58.25 -16.45
C SER A 1069 -8.52 -56.86 -16.82
N PHE A 1070 -9.81 -56.63 -16.57
CA PHE A 1070 -10.46 -55.35 -16.90
C PHE A 1070 -9.80 -54.15 -16.20
N TRP A 1071 -9.48 -54.27 -14.90
CA TRP A 1071 -8.93 -53.15 -14.13
C TRP A 1071 -7.51 -52.76 -14.60
N GLU A 1072 -6.72 -53.71 -15.10
CA GLU A 1072 -5.39 -53.44 -15.67
C GLU A 1072 -5.50 -52.67 -16.99
N LYS A 1073 -6.53 -52.96 -17.80
CA LYS A 1073 -6.84 -52.23 -19.04
C LYS A 1073 -7.37 -50.82 -18.74
N GLN A 1074 -8.21 -50.69 -17.73
CA GLN A 1074 -8.66 -49.39 -17.22
C GLN A 1074 -7.49 -48.54 -16.71
N ALA A 1075 -6.59 -49.13 -15.90
CA ALA A 1075 -5.41 -48.44 -15.39
C ALA A 1075 -4.46 -48.01 -16.52
N ALA A 1076 -4.33 -48.83 -17.57
CA ALA A 1076 -3.47 -48.54 -18.72
C ALA A 1076 -3.92 -47.32 -19.54
N LEU A 1077 -5.16 -46.83 -19.40
CA LEU A 1077 -5.58 -45.55 -19.97
C LEU A 1077 -4.74 -44.38 -19.45
N LYS A 1078 -4.19 -44.51 -18.24
CA LYS A 1078 -3.33 -43.49 -17.63
C LYS A 1078 -1.86 -43.64 -18.04
N MET A 1079 -1.50 -44.65 -18.84
CA MET A 1079 -0.10 -44.96 -19.11
C MET A 1079 0.58 -43.92 -20.00
N ARG A 1080 1.79 -43.47 -19.63
CA ARG A 1080 2.57 -42.51 -20.41
C ARG A 1080 4.07 -42.72 -20.22
N PRO A 1081 4.91 -42.57 -21.27
CA PRO A 1081 6.36 -42.59 -21.10
C PRO A 1081 6.84 -41.37 -20.29
N VAL A 1082 7.73 -41.61 -19.33
CA VAL A 1082 8.24 -40.55 -18.43
C VAL A 1082 9.77 -40.43 -18.41
N ALA A 1083 10.51 -41.51 -18.64
CA ALA A 1083 11.97 -41.46 -18.70
C ALA A 1083 12.54 -42.53 -19.65
N GLY A 1084 13.76 -42.31 -20.16
CA GLY A 1084 14.45 -43.20 -21.10
C GLY A 1084 14.06 -42.92 -22.56
N ASN A 1085 13.97 -43.97 -23.38
CA ASN A 1085 13.57 -43.82 -24.77
C ASN A 1085 12.05 -43.55 -24.89
N ILE A 1086 11.68 -42.27 -24.84
CA ILE A 1086 10.28 -41.83 -24.92
C ILE A 1086 9.60 -42.25 -26.23
N THR A 1087 10.34 -42.24 -27.34
CA THR A 1087 9.84 -42.68 -28.66
C THR A 1087 9.40 -44.15 -28.62
N LEU A 1088 10.25 -45.01 -28.05
CA LEU A 1088 9.94 -46.44 -27.84
C LEU A 1088 8.68 -46.62 -26.97
N GLY A 1089 8.54 -45.80 -25.92
CA GLY A 1089 7.37 -45.83 -25.05
C GLY A 1089 6.07 -45.49 -25.79
N TYR A 1090 6.09 -44.49 -26.68
CA TYR A 1090 4.92 -44.17 -27.52
C TYR A 1090 4.62 -45.25 -28.57
N GLU A 1091 5.64 -45.84 -29.20
CA GLU A 1091 5.46 -46.99 -30.10
C GLU A 1091 4.79 -48.19 -29.40
N PHE A 1092 5.21 -48.45 -28.16
CA PHE A 1092 4.58 -49.46 -27.31
C PHE A 1092 3.11 -49.12 -27.02
N LEU A 1093 2.79 -47.87 -26.64
CA LEU A 1093 1.40 -47.45 -26.40
C LEU A 1093 0.52 -47.57 -27.66
N SER A 1094 1.04 -47.19 -28.83
CA SER A 1094 0.34 -47.36 -30.10
C SER A 1094 0.03 -48.83 -30.39
N SER A 1095 0.96 -49.73 -30.06
CA SER A 1095 0.78 -51.19 -30.19
C SER A 1095 -0.19 -51.77 -29.16
N LEU A 1096 -0.28 -51.15 -27.98
CA LEU A 1096 -1.16 -51.56 -26.88
C LEU A 1096 -2.61 -51.08 -27.08
N LYS A 1097 -2.80 -49.93 -27.74
CA LYS A 1097 -4.10 -49.25 -27.95
C LYS A 1097 -5.22 -50.19 -28.44
N PRO A 1098 -5.01 -51.09 -29.43
CA PRO A 1098 -6.08 -51.98 -29.91
C PRO A 1098 -6.65 -52.94 -28.86
N PHE A 1099 -5.87 -53.30 -27.85
CA PHE A 1099 -6.28 -54.24 -26.79
C PHE A 1099 -7.00 -53.55 -25.64
N ILE A 1100 -6.77 -52.24 -25.46
CA ILE A 1100 -7.44 -51.38 -24.49
C ILE A 1100 -8.73 -50.81 -25.10
N MET A 1101 -8.63 -50.17 -26.27
CA MET A 1101 -9.70 -49.46 -26.99
C MET A 1101 -10.47 -50.39 -27.93
N LYS A 1102 -10.83 -51.57 -27.46
CA LYS A 1102 -11.70 -52.51 -28.19
C LYS A 1102 -13.18 -52.20 -27.94
N PRO A 1103 -14.13 -52.74 -28.73
CA PRO A 1103 -15.56 -52.61 -28.44
C PRO A 1103 -15.91 -53.27 -27.09
N TRP A 1104 -16.21 -52.47 -26.07
CA TRP A 1104 -16.66 -52.96 -24.76
C TRP A 1104 -18.18 -52.89 -24.64
N LYS A 1105 -18.81 -53.93 -24.09
CA LYS A 1105 -20.24 -53.86 -23.73
C LYS A 1105 -20.40 -52.96 -22.49
N ARG A 1106 -21.21 -51.90 -22.59
CA ARG A 1106 -21.46 -50.95 -21.49
C ARG A 1106 -21.77 -51.62 -20.16
N GLY A 1107 -22.71 -52.56 -20.13
CA GLY A 1107 -23.09 -53.27 -18.91
C GLY A 1107 -21.92 -54.02 -18.23
N MET A 1108 -20.96 -54.54 -19.01
CA MET A 1108 -19.75 -55.15 -18.46
C MET A 1108 -18.83 -54.10 -17.81
N VAL A 1109 -18.57 -53.00 -18.51
CA VAL A 1109 -17.72 -51.90 -18.02
C VAL A 1109 -18.29 -51.35 -16.70
N VAL A 1110 -19.60 -51.07 -16.67
CA VAL A 1110 -20.29 -50.53 -15.50
C VAL A 1110 -20.21 -51.50 -14.31
N ASN A 1111 -20.47 -52.80 -14.53
CA ASN A 1111 -20.41 -53.80 -13.47
C ASN A 1111 -19.01 -53.94 -12.85
N GLU A 1112 -17.96 -53.95 -13.69
CA GLU A 1112 -16.58 -54.03 -13.19
C GLU A 1112 -16.16 -52.77 -12.46
N ILE A 1113 -16.48 -51.58 -12.99
CA ILE A 1113 -16.18 -50.31 -12.31
C ILE A 1113 -16.89 -50.24 -10.96
N GLU A 1114 -18.17 -50.62 -10.87
CA GLU A 1114 -18.91 -50.64 -9.60
C GLU A 1114 -18.33 -51.66 -8.61
N ARG A 1115 -17.83 -52.81 -9.09
CA ARG A 1115 -17.14 -53.80 -8.25
C ARG A 1115 -15.86 -53.21 -7.66
N LEU A 1116 -15.05 -52.54 -8.48
CA LEU A 1116 -13.82 -51.86 -8.03
C LEU A 1116 -14.13 -50.72 -7.06
N ARG A 1117 -15.16 -49.93 -7.35
CA ARG A 1117 -15.64 -48.83 -6.50
C ARG A 1117 -16.06 -49.33 -5.12
N LYS A 1118 -16.88 -50.39 -5.05
CA LYS A 1118 -17.32 -50.99 -3.77
C LYS A 1118 -16.13 -51.46 -2.93
N LYS A 1119 -15.11 -52.05 -3.57
CA LYS A 1119 -13.87 -52.45 -2.90
C LYS A 1119 -13.08 -51.24 -2.38
N ALA A 1120 -12.97 -50.19 -3.19
CA ALA A 1120 -12.33 -48.92 -2.83
C ALA A 1120 -13.00 -48.25 -1.61
N VAL A 1121 -14.33 -48.15 -1.60
CA VAL A 1121 -15.08 -47.58 -0.46
C VAL A 1121 -14.87 -48.43 0.80
N LYS A 1122 -15.04 -49.75 0.72
CA LYS A 1122 -14.89 -50.66 1.86
C LYS A 1122 -13.51 -50.57 2.53
N ASN A 1123 -12.45 -50.43 1.73
CA ASN A 1123 -11.09 -50.29 2.25
C ASN A 1123 -10.85 -48.91 2.92
N SER A 1124 -11.54 -47.86 2.47
CA SER A 1124 -11.48 -46.52 3.08
C SER A 1124 -12.27 -46.46 4.41
N SER A 1125 -13.42 -47.15 4.48
CA SER A 1125 -14.28 -47.21 5.69
C SER A 1125 -13.69 -48.00 6.88
N GLN A 1126 -12.52 -48.63 6.71
CA GLN A 1126 -11.83 -49.41 7.76
C GLN A 1126 -10.77 -48.60 8.53
N GLY A 1127 -10.57 -47.32 8.19
CA GLY A 1127 -9.69 -46.41 8.94
C GLY A 1127 -10.33 -45.91 10.24
N LEU A 1128 -9.52 -45.70 11.28
CA LEU A 1128 -9.92 -45.26 12.63
C LEU A 1128 -10.45 -43.81 12.72
N ASN A 1129 -10.51 -43.05 11.62
CA ASN A 1129 -10.87 -41.63 11.62
C ASN A 1129 -12.29 -41.39 11.07
N ALA A 1130 -13.14 -40.73 11.86
CA ALA A 1130 -14.56 -40.49 11.56
C ALA A 1130 -14.85 -39.37 10.51
N GLY A 1131 -13.85 -38.91 9.78
CA GLY A 1131 -13.96 -37.78 8.83
C GLY A 1131 -14.38 -38.17 7.40
N ILE A 1132 -14.70 -37.17 6.57
CA ILE A 1132 -15.10 -37.36 5.16
C ILE A 1132 -13.85 -37.64 4.28
N ASP A 1133 -13.79 -38.79 3.62
CA ASP A 1133 -12.75 -39.13 2.63
C ASP A 1133 -13.11 -38.55 1.25
N VAL A 1134 -12.38 -37.52 0.80
CA VAL A 1134 -12.66 -36.82 -0.46
C VAL A 1134 -12.19 -37.60 -1.70
N LYS A 1135 -11.38 -38.66 -1.53
CA LYS A 1135 -10.83 -39.44 -2.63
C LYS A 1135 -11.67 -40.67 -2.92
N SER A 1136 -11.91 -41.50 -1.91
CA SER A 1136 -12.57 -42.80 -2.04
C SER A 1136 -14.04 -42.78 -1.65
N GLY A 1137 -14.51 -41.72 -0.98
CA GLY A 1137 -15.90 -41.53 -0.60
C GLY A 1137 -16.83 -41.39 -1.80
N SER A 1138 -18.14 -41.52 -1.54
CA SER A 1138 -19.15 -41.35 -2.59
C SER A 1138 -19.14 -39.93 -3.11
N GLY A 1139 -19.12 -39.74 -4.44
CA GLY A 1139 -18.95 -38.43 -5.07
C GLY A 1139 -17.54 -37.83 -4.96
N GLY A 1140 -16.55 -38.62 -4.54
CA GLY A 1140 -15.16 -38.19 -4.42
C GLY A 1140 -14.35 -38.27 -5.73
N ILE A 1141 -13.05 -38.00 -5.64
CA ILE A 1141 -12.11 -37.95 -6.77
C ILE A 1141 -12.17 -39.23 -7.62
N ARG A 1142 -12.21 -40.40 -6.97
CA ARG A 1142 -12.23 -41.70 -7.65
C ARG A 1142 -13.52 -41.92 -8.46
N ASP A 1143 -14.66 -41.38 -8.02
CA ASP A 1143 -15.91 -41.47 -8.80
C ASP A 1143 -15.75 -40.70 -10.12
N VAL A 1144 -15.12 -39.52 -10.12
CA VAL A 1144 -14.82 -38.78 -11.36
C VAL A 1144 -13.87 -39.58 -12.26
N GLU A 1145 -12.76 -40.08 -11.72
CA GLU A 1145 -11.75 -40.84 -12.48
C GLU A 1145 -12.35 -42.10 -13.12
N PHE A 1146 -13.14 -42.86 -12.35
CA PHE A 1146 -13.80 -44.07 -12.82
C PHE A 1146 -14.87 -43.78 -13.86
N MET A 1147 -15.67 -42.72 -13.68
CA MET A 1147 -16.63 -42.30 -14.71
C MET A 1147 -15.93 -41.96 -16.02
N VAL A 1148 -14.91 -41.09 -15.97
CA VAL A 1148 -14.21 -40.64 -17.18
C VAL A 1148 -13.50 -41.80 -17.87
N GLN A 1149 -12.78 -42.65 -17.13
CA GLN A 1149 -12.13 -43.85 -17.68
C GLN A 1149 -13.15 -44.85 -18.25
N GLY A 1150 -14.27 -45.07 -17.56
CA GLY A 1150 -15.33 -45.95 -18.04
C GLY A 1150 -15.94 -45.46 -19.35
N LEU A 1151 -16.22 -44.16 -19.45
CA LEU A 1151 -16.73 -43.54 -20.68
C LEU A 1151 -15.74 -43.64 -21.83
N GLN A 1152 -14.43 -43.46 -21.57
CA GLN A 1152 -13.40 -43.68 -22.58
C GLN A 1152 -13.40 -45.13 -23.09
N LEU A 1153 -13.56 -46.14 -22.22
CA LEU A 1153 -13.65 -47.54 -22.64
C LEU A 1153 -14.93 -47.85 -23.42
N ILE A 1154 -16.06 -47.26 -23.02
CA ILE A 1154 -17.37 -47.49 -23.65
C ILE A 1154 -17.39 -46.89 -25.06
N TYR A 1155 -17.02 -45.62 -25.19
CA TYR A 1155 -17.19 -44.85 -26.42
C TYR A 1155 -15.93 -44.75 -27.27
N GLY A 1156 -14.76 -45.10 -26.73
CA GLY A 1156 -13.47 -44.91 -27.38
C GLY A 1156 -13.36 -45.53 -28.76
N CYS A 1157 -13.79 -46.79 -28.91
CA CYS A 1157 -13.79 -47.48 -30.20
C CYS A 1157 -14.86 -46.94 -31.16
N GLU A 1158 -16.07 -46.67 -30.66
CA GLU A 1158 -17.22 -46.22 -31.47
C GLU A 1158 -17.00 -44.81 -32.05
N LYS A 1159 -16.55 -43.89 -31.19
CA LYS A 1159 -16.35 -42.46 -31.53
C LYS A 1159 -14.93 -42.15 -32.00
N ARG A 1160 -14.06 -43.16 -32.12
CA ARG A 1160 -12.63 -43.03 -32.49
C ARG A 1160 -11.90 -41.99 -31.62
N LEU A 1161 -12.16 -42.03 -30.32
CA LEU A 1161 -11.50 -41.12 -29.38
C LEU A 1161 -10.01 -41.44 -29.28
N GLU A 1162 -9.19 -40.41 -29.17
CA GLU A 1162 -7.83 -40.59 -28.70
C GLU A 1162 -7.84 -41.03 -27.23
N THR A 1163 -6.83 -41.80 -26.84
CA THR A 1163 -6.69 -42.26 -25.46
C THR A 1163 -6.10 -41.12 -24.64
N GLU A 1164 -6.92 -40.52 -23.78
CA GLU A 1164 -6.51 -39.38 -22.96
C GLU A 1164 -6.18 -39.83 -21.53
N SER A 1165 -4.90 -39.71 -21.16
CA SER A 1165 -4.44 -40.07 -19.83
C SER A 1165 -4.77 -39.00 -18.79
N ASN A 1166 -4.85 -37.73 -19.15
CA ASN A 1166 -5.23 -36.67 -18.21
C ASN A 1166 -6.76 -36.63 -18.05
N THR A 1167 -7.27 -36.62 -16.82
CA THR A 1167 -8.72 -36.65 -16.54
C THR A 1167 -9.43 -35.43 -17.11
N LEU A 1168 -8.85 -34.24 -16.97
CA LEU A 1168 -9.45 -32.99 -17.49
C LEU A 1168 -9.46 -32.94 -19.03
N LEU A 1169 -8.39 -33.43 -19.68
CA LEU A 1169 -8.34 -33.56 -21.14
C LEU A 1169 -9.31 -34.65 -21.63
N ALA A 1170 -9.43 -35.77 -20.92
CA ALA A 1170 -10.40 -36.81 -21.23
C ALA A 1170 -11.84 -36.31 -21.12
N ILE A 1171 -12.18 -35.50 -20.10
CA ILE A 1171 -13.50 -34.85 -20.03
C ILE A 1171 -13.71 -33.96 -21.27
N LYS A 1172 -12.71 -33.15 -21.66
CA LYS A 1172 -12.79 -32.31 -22.86
C LYS A 1172 -13.04 -33.14 -24.12
N SER A 1173 -12.28 -34.22 -24.33
CA SER A 1173 -12.46 -35.12 -25.48
C SER A 1173 -13.86 -35.77 -25.49
N LEU A 1174 -14.36 -36.18 -24.32
CA LEU A 1174 -15.72 -36.72 -24.18
C LEU A 1174 -16.81 -35.67 -24.45
N THR A 1175 -16.57 -34.40 -24.15
CA THR A 1175 -17.47 -33.29 -24.50
C THR A 1175 -17.48 -33.03 -26.00
N GLU A 1176 -16.31 -32.99 -26.65
CA GLU A 1176 -16.18 -32.83 -28.10
C GLU A 1176 -16.87 -33.96 -28.88
N ALA A 1177 -16.93 -35.15 -28.27
CA ALA A 1177 -17.67 -36.31 -28.78
C ALA A 1177 -19.17 -36.33 -28.42
N ALA A 1178 -19.69 -35.26 -27.82
CA ALA A 1178 -21.07 -35.09 -27.37
C ALA A 1178 -21.55 -36.14 -26.34
N ILE A 1179 -20.63 -36.72 -25.55
CA ILE A 1179 -20.97 -37.65 -24.45
C ILE A 1179 -21.32 -36.88 -23.17
N PHE A 1180 -20.60 -35.79 -22.90
CA PHE A 1180 -20.99 -34.79 -21.92
C PHE A 1180 -21.63 -33.59 -22.62
N ASP A 1181 -22.67 -33.01 -22.02
CA ASP A 1181 -23.06 -31.64 -22.37
C ASP A 1181 -22.06 -30.63 -21.79
N ASP A 1182 -21.87 -29.50 -22.48
CA ASP A 1182 -20.88 -28.48 -22.12
C ASP A 1182 -21.04 -27.99 -20.67
N LYS A 1183 -22.28 -27.81 -20.23
CA LYS A 1183 -22.59 -27.35 -18.87
C LYS A 1183 -22.16 -28.38 -17.83
N ALA A 1184 -22.52 -29.65 -18.00
CA ALA A 1184 -22.12 -30.73 -17.11
C ALA A 1184 -20.60 -30.92 -17.12
N ALA A 1185 -19.96 -30.84 -18.29
CA ALA A 1185 -18.51 -30.96 -18.41
C ALA A 1185 -17.78 -29.87 -17.61
N ASN A 1186 -18.22 -28.62 -17.69
CA ASN A 1186 -17.64 -27.52 -16.92
C ASN A 1186 -17.84 -27.72 -15.41
N ILE A 1187 -19.04 -28.11 -14.98
CA ILE A 1187 -19.32 -28.41 -13.56
C ILE A 1187 -18.42 -29.54 -13.04
N ILE A 1188 -18.28 -30.64 -13.78
CA ILE A 1188 -17.46 -31.80 -13.35
C ILE A 1188 -15.97 -31.43 -13.32
N LYS A 1189 -15.49 -30.61 -14.26
CA LYS A 1189 -14.10 -30.10 -14.24
C LYS A 1189 -13.85 -29.27 -12.98
N ASP A 1190 -14.75 -28.34 -12.66
CA ASP A 1190 -14.63 -27.48 -11.48
C ASP A 1190 -14.71 -28.29 -10.18
N ASP A 1191 -15.64 -29.26 -10.11
CA ASP A 1191 -15.79 -30.16 -8.96
C ASP A 1191 -14.55 -31.06 -8.80
N TYR A 1192 -13.98 -31.59 -9.88
CA TYR A 1192 -12.72 -32.34 -9.83
C TYR A 1192 -11.58 -31.47 -9.32
N ILE A 1193 -11.40 -30.27 -9.88
CA ILE A 1193 -10.34 -29.33 -9.45
C ILE A 1193 -10.53 -28.97 -7.97
N PHE A 1194 -11.76 -28.75 -7.52
CA PHE A 1194 -12.06 -28.45 -6.13
C PHE A 1194 -11.68 -29.60 -5.18
N LEU A 1195 -12.07 -30.83 -5.51
CA LEU A 1195 -11.71 -32.01 -4.73
C LEU A 1195 -10.19 -32.23 -4.70
N ARG A 1196 -9.51 -32.03 -5.84
CA ARG A 1196 -8.05 -32.08 -5.93
C ARG A 1196 -7.41 -31.00 -5.05
N ARG A 1197 -7.95 -29.78 -5.03
CA ARG A 1197 -7.47 -28.71 -4.15
C ARG A 1197 -7.61 -29.08 -2.68
N ILE A 1198 -8.71 -29.74 -2.26
CA ILE A 1198 -8.83 -30.23 -0.86
C ILE A 1198 -7.71 -31.22 -0.58
N GLU A 1199 -7.51 -32.20 -1.47
CA GLU A 1199 -6.43 -33.17 -1.34
C GLU A 1199 -5.05 -32.50 -1.28
N HIS A 1200 -4.79 -31.43 -2.04
CA HIS A 1200 -3.53 -30.69 -2.00
C HIS A 1200 -3.26 -30.08 -0.62
N TYR A 1201 -4.22 -29.34 -0.07
CA TYR A 1201 -4.04 -28.63 1.19
C TYR A 1201 -3.96 -29.58 2.40
N LEU A 1202 -4.64 -30.72 2.35
CA LEU A 1202 -4.47 -31.77 3.35
C LEU A 1202 -3.06 -32.37 3.31
N GLN A 1203 -2.51 -32.62 2.11
CA GLN A 1203 -1.21 -33.26 1.96
C GLN A 1203 -0.04 -32.32 2.25
N ILE A 1204 -0.07 -31.09 1.74
CA ILE A 1204 1.05 -30.15 1.85
C ILE A 1204 1.28 -29.66 3.28
N LEU A 1205 0.31 -29.80 4.18
CA LEU A 1205 0.44 -29.41 5.57
C LEU A 1205 1.66 -30.07 6.24
N GLU A 1206 1.81 -31.38 6.07
CA GLU A 1206 2.88 -32.19 6.67
C GLU A 1206 3.61 -33.11 5.65
N ASP A 1207 3.35 -32.95 4.35
CA ASP A 1207 3.79 -33.86 3.27
C ASP A 1207 3.33 -35.32 3.46
N ARG A 1208 2.12 -35.51 3.99
CA ARG A 1208 1.53 -36.83 4.30
C ARG A 1208 0.45 -37.21 3.30
N GLN A 1209 0.31 -38.51 3.02
CA GLN A 1209 -0.73 -39.05 2.13
C GLN A 1209 -2.09 -39.13 2.84
N THR A 1210 -2.66 -37.97 3.17
CA THR A 1210 -3.99 -37.85 3.78
C THR A 1210 -5.04 -37.44 2.75
N HIS A 1211 -6.25 -37.99 2.92
CA HIS A 1211 -7.42 -37.76 2.06
C HIS A 1211 -8.69 -37.49 2.89
N THR A 1212 -8.57 -37.51 4.21
CA THR A 1212 -9.70 -37.41 5.13
C THR A 1212 -9.72 -36.02 5.72
N ILE A 1213 -10.87 -35.36 5.64
CA ILE A 1213 -11.08 -34.06 6.30
C ILE A 1213 -11.00 -34.27 7.82
N PRO A 1214 -10.34 -33.36 8.55
CA PRO A 1214 -10.24 -33.47 9.99
C PRO A 1214 -11.63 -33.48 10.67
N ALA A 1215 -11.72 -34.11 11.84
CA ALA A 1215 -12.97 -34.20 12.59
C ALA A 1215 -13.22 -32.97 13.49
N GLU A 1216 -12.16 -32.27 13.90
CA GLU A 1216 -12.26 -31.14 14.82
C GLU A 1216 -12.74 -29.87 14.11
N LYS A 1217 -13.74 -29.18 14.67
CA LYS A 1217 -14.29 -27.93 14.09
C LYS A 1217 -13.22 -26.85 13.91
N SER A 1218 -12.25 -26.77 14.82
CA SER A 1218 -11.18 -25.78 14.75
C SER A 1218 -10.26 -26.01 13.54
N GLU A 1219 -9.90 -27.27 13.26
CA GLU A 1219 -9.07 -27.68 12.12
C GLU A 1219 -9.82 -27.55 10.79
N ILE A 1220 -11.12 -27.85 10.75
CA ILE A 1220 -11.97 -27.62 9.57
C ILE A 1220 -12.05 -26.13 9.25
N ASN A 1221 -12.22 -25.27 10.26
CA ASN A 1221 -12.20 -23.82 10.09
C ASN A 1221 -10.85 -23.34 9.54
N THR A 1222 -9.73 -23.85 10.07
CA THR A 1222 -8.40 -23.54 9.54
C THR A 1222 -8.26 -23.99 8.08
N LEU A 1223 -8.69 -25.20 7.73
CA LEU A 1223 -8.66 -25.70 6.35
C LEU A 1223 -9.53 -24.83 5.41
N ALA A 1224 -10.71 -24.41 5.85
CA ALA A 1224 -11.59 -23.51 5.11
C ALA A 1224 -10.90 -22.17 4.81
N LYS A 1225 -10.24 -21.58 5.81
CA LYS A 1225 -9.46 -20.35 5.63
C LYS A 1225 -8.34 -20.50 4.62
N LYS A 1226 -7.58 -21.60 4.69
CA LYS A 1226 -6.47 -21.89 3.74
C LYS A 1226 -6.97 -22.04 2.30
N MET A 1227 -8.15 -22.64 2.12
CA MET A 1227 -8.68 -22.98 0.79
C MET A 1227 -9.55 -21.89 0.15
N LEU A 1228 -10.37 -21.22 0.94
CA LEU A 1228 -11.43 -20.33 0.46
C LEU A 1228 -11.17 -18.86 0.80
N GLY A 1229 -10.11 -18.57 1.58
CA GLY A 1229 -9.76 -17.23 2.06
C GLY A 1229 -10.14 -17.00 3.53
N ILE A 1230 -9.57 -15.97 4.15
CA ILE A 1230 -9.61 -15.75 5.60
C ILE A 1230 -11.03 -15.57 6.20
N GLU A 1231 -11.96 -15.04 5.39
CA GLU A 1231 -13.36 -14.82 5.75
C GLU A 1231 -14.23 -16.08 5.69
N ALA A 1232 -13.66 -17.21 5.24
CA ALA A 1232 -14.38 -18.47 5.16
C ALA A 1232 -14.37 -19.22 6.50
N ASP A 1233 -15.46 -19.92 6.77
CA ASP A 1233 -15.60 -20.84 7.88
C ASP A 1233 -15.76 -22.30 7.41
N GLY A 1234 -15.66 -23.22 8.37
CA GLY A 1234 -15.79 -24.65 8.11
C GLY A 1234 -17.17 -25.04 7.61
N GLU A 1235 -18.23 -24.32 7.99
CA GLU A 1235 -19.59 -24.61 7.55
C GLU A 1235 -19.75 -24.37 6.05
N LYS A 1236 -19.24 -23.23 5.55
CA LYS A 1236 -19.21 -22.91 4.12
C LYS A 1236 -18.37 -23.90 3.32
N LEU A 1237 -17.23 -24.36 3.85
CA LEU A 1237 -16.41 -25.39 3.20
C LEU A 1237 -17.19 -26.72 3.10
N LEU A 1238 -17.78 -27.17 4.21
CA LEU A 1238 -18.52 -28.43 4.26
C LEU A 1238 -19.77 -28.40 3.38
N GLN A 1239 -20.50 -27.27 3.34
CA GLN A 1239 -21.63 -27.10 2.43
C GLN A 1239 -21.19 -27.21 0.97
N ARG A 1240 -20.14 -26.46 0.57
CA ARG A 1240 -19.62 -26.49 -0.80
C ARG A 1240 -19.15 -27.90 -1.18
N LEU A 1241 -18.54 -28.62 -0.24
CA LEU A 1241 -18.13 -29.99 -0.43
C LEU A 1241 -19.32 -30.95 -0.59
N ASP A 1242 -20.35 -30.84 0.24
CA ASP A 1242 -21.56 -31.65 0.14
C ASP A 1242 -22.26 -31.45 -1.22
N GLU A 1243 -22.39 -30.19 -1.66
CA GLU A 1243 -22.93 -29.87 -2.97
C GLU A 1243 -22.08 -30.45 -4.12
N CYS A 1244 -20.75 -30.32 -4.03
CA CYS A 1244 -19.80 -30.92 -4.97
C CYS A 1244 -19.97 -32.44 -5.04
N ILE A 1245 -19.97 -33.12 -3.89
CA ILE A 1245 -20.14 -34.57 -3.77
C ILE A 1245 -21.46 -35.01 -4.41
N LYS A 1246 -22.57 -34.30 -4.13
CA LYS A 1246 -23.89 -34.59 -4.71
C LYS A 1246 -23.89 -34.43 -6.22
N ARG A 1247 -23.27 -33.37 -6.76
CA ARG A 1247 -23.18 -33.14 -8.21
C ARG A 1247 -22.33 -34.20 -8.90
N VAL A 1248 -21.15 -34.51 -8.37
CA VAL A 1248 -20.28 -35.59 -8.89
C VAL A 1248 -21.03 -36.91 -8.88
N ARG A 1249 -21.74 -37.22 -7.79
CA ARG A 1249 -22.50 -38.46 -7.68
C ARG A 1249 -23.65 -38.50 -8.69
N ALA A 1250 -24.40 -37.42 -8.86
CA ALA A 1250 -25.47 -37.33 -9.85
C ALA A 1250 -24.93 -37.48 -11.28
N ALA A 1251 -23.77 -36.90 -11.60
CA ALA A 1251 -23.11 -37.06 -12.89
C ALA A 1251 -22.67 -38.52 -13.10
N TYR A 1252 -22.03 -39.12 -12.11
CA TYR A 1252 -21.63 -40.54 -12.13
C TYR A 1252 -22.83 -41.45 -12.45
N GLU A 1253 -23.96 -41.23 -11.79
CA GLU A 1253 -25.18 -42.00 -12.03
C GLU A 1253 -25.79 -41.72 -13.41
N LYS A 1254 -25.82 -40.46 -13.85
CA LYS A 1254 -26.40 -40.05 -15.14
C LYS A 1254 -25.59 -40.57 -16.32
N TYR A 1255 -24.28 -40.33 -16.36
CA TYR A 1255 -23.46 -40.60 -17.55
C TYR A 1255 -22.87 -42.01 -17.56
N LEU A 1256 -22.56 -42.60 -16.40
CA LEU A 1256 -21.98 -43.96 -16.34
C LEU A 1256 -23.05 -45.04 -16.10
N LEU A 1257 -23.93 -44.86 -15.11
CA LEU A 1257 -24.84 -45.95 -14.70
C LEU A 1257 -26.12 -46.06 -15.54
N ARG A 1258 -26.74 -44.93 -15.92
CA ARG A 1258 -27.98 -44.95 -16.73
C ARG A 1258 -27.65 -45.15 -18.22
N GLU A 1259 -28.45 -45.93 -18.93
CA GLU A 1259 -28.42 -45.94 -20.40
C GLU A 1259 -29.00 -44.62 -20.91
N ALA A 1260 -28.27 -43.91 -21.77
CA ALA A 1260 -28.83 -42.78 -22.49
C ALA A 1260 -29.98 -43.32 -23.34
N LYS A 1261 -31.22 -42.87 -23.08
CA LYS A 1261 -32.30 -43.03 -24.05
C LYS A 1261 -31.86 -42.23 -25.28
N GLY A 1262 -31.61 -42.95 -26.38
CA GLY A 1262 -31.14 -42.38 -27.64
C GLY A 1262 -32.08 -41.37 -28.25
#